data_AF-A0A0B5ERM9-F1
#
_entry.id   AF-A0A0B5ERM9-F1
#
_cell.length_a   1.000
_cell.length_b   1.000
_cell.length_c   1.000
_cell.angle_alpha   90.00
_cell.angle_beta   90.00
_cell.angle_gamma   90.00
#
_symmetry.space_group_name_H-M   'P 1'
#
loop_
_entity.id
_entity.type
_entity.pdbx_description
1 polymer ?
#
loop_
_entity_poly.entity_id
_entity_poly.type
_entity_poly.pdbx_seq_one_letter_code
_entity_poly.pdbx_strand_id
1 'polypeptide(L)'
;MNRDRRTTRSALGTTRRSATRLRRTLFGGLLGACLALPALPATATGAPAPEPTGEGRTAAAFREAARASEVPRDLLVALGYSETHLDGHDGKPSQARGYGVMHLTDNPDQHTLRTAAELTGLDPAALRRDTRANIRGAAAVLREYADDLGLDAAERRDPAAWYPAIARYSGAGNDSTARLYADAVYTFLAQGVRARTPEGEQLGVPRQRITPDRGRYEDVPSLDARPATGGKQTADASVLSEDYPPARWIPAAAGNYARGRSAAIRTIVIHVTQGSYAGSISWFQNPASGVSAHYILRSSDGEVTQMVRDGDTAYHARSANPSALGIEHEGYVSDPSWFTDAMYRSSAALTRHLADRHGIPKDRAHIVGHNEVPGNDHTDPGPHWNWNYYMSLVQSGGGLKLGGSPTDFSGDGKADVVTFTHGAAADVYAATSTGAGFSGTTVKWNDYFALSGEVPSSGDFDGDGKDDIVTFTRGSLADVYVGLSSGSAFAGGVKWNDFFAVGGEVPATGDFDGDGKDDIVTFTNDANGDAFVALSDGAKFGAGVKWHDFLAPNGEFPAVGDVNGDGKDDVVVFTQGTRGDVFVALSTGSGFAPAQLAHEFFAPGAEQPRVGDVNGDGKDDIVTFTSNADRDVYVALSDGSKFGPGVKWNDSFTPAGEFPYVGDFDGDGKDDIVTFTKNASADVYVGLSTGSSFGAGAKWHDLFGLPGETAF
;
A
#
# COMPACT_ATOMS: atom_id res chain seq x y z
N MET A 1 -64.85 4.06 31.77
CA MET A 1 -65.01 5.03 30.67
C MET A 1 -64.82 6.42 31.25
N ASN A 2 -63.75 7.20 31.05
CA ASN A 2 -62.47 7.01 30.37
C ASN A 2 -61.41 7.77 31.23
N ARG A 3 -60.27 7.12 31.51
CA ARG A 3 -59.23 7.47 32.52
C ARG A 3 -58.42 8.73 32.14
N ASP A 4 -58.17 9.68 33.07
CA ASP A 4 -56.98 9.84 33.95
C ASP A 4 -55.64 10.02 33.16
N ARG A 5 -54.66 10.90 33.46
CA ARG A 5 -54.39 11.82 34.58
C ARG A 5 -53.14 12.70 34.30
N ARG A 6 -53.17 13.94 34.83
CA ARG A 6 -52.13 14.72 35.55
C ARG A 6 -50.69 14.89 35.01
N THR A 7 -50.29 16.16 34.96
CA THR A 7 -49.08 16.69 35.62
C THR A 7 -49.38 18.03 36.31
N THR A 8 -48.86 18.20 37.53
CA THR A 8 -49.00 19.39 38.40
C THR A 8 -47.63 19.73 39.01
N ARG A 9 -47.26 21.03 38.95
CA ARG A 9 -46.58 21.90 39.96
C ARG A 9 -45.28 21.37 40.63
N SER A 10 -44.26 22.13 41.06
CA SER A 10 -44.04 23.54 41.41
C SER A 10 -42.53 23.67 41.75
N ALA A 11 -41.79 24.65 41.23
CA ALA A 11 -41.25 25.84 41.93
C ALA A 11 -39.98 25.69 42.80
N LEU A 12 -39.16 26.77 42.75
CA LEU A 12 -37.98 27.17 43.54
C LEU A 12 -36.65 26.48 43.16
N GLY A 13 -35.51 27.15 42.98
CA GLY A 13 -35.10 28.55 43.16
C GLY A 13 -33.55 28.64 43.06
N THR A 14 -33.03 29.88 43.02
CA THR A 14 -31.62 30.29 43.30
C THR A 14 -30.51 29.79 42.34
N THR A 15 -29.49 30.52 41.90
CA THR A 15 -28.95 31.87 42.21
C THR A 15 -27.94 32.25 41.10
N ARG A 16 -27.98 33.50 40.63
CA ARG A 16 -26.88 34.14 39.88
C ARG A 16 -25.81 34.63 40.87
N ARG A 17 -24.53 34.50 40.53
CA ARG A 17 -23.45 35.33 41.09
C ARG A 17 -22.63 35.96 39.97
N SER A 18 -22.34 37.23 40.19
CA SER A 18 -21.63 38.16 39.32
C SER A 18 -20.21 38.42 39.84
N ALA A 19 -19.44 39.13 39.00
CA ALA A 19 -18.25 39.95 39.32
C ALA A 19 -16.91 39.19 39.28
N THR A 20 -15.75 39.75 38.86
CA THR A 20 -15.34 41.14 38.64
C THR A 20 -14.06 41.17 37.79
N ARG A 21 -13.85 42.22 36.98
CA ARG A 21 -12.52 42.62 36.48
C ARG A 21 -11.61 42.99 37.65
N LEU A 22 -10.32 42.61 37.61
CA LEU A 22 -9.28 43.35 38.33
C LEU A 22 -8.01 43.47 37.48
N ARG A 23 -7.71 44.71 37.08
CA ARG A 23 -6.35 45.18 36.76
C ARG A 23 -5.59 45.38 38.07
N ARG A 24 -4.30 45.04 38.11
CA ARG A 24 -3.34 45.78 38.95
C ARG A 24 -1.92 45.65 38.41
N THR A 25 -1.46 46.76 37.87
CA THR A 25 -0.07 47.19 37.68
C THR A 25 0.58 47.42 39.06
N LEU A 26 1.88 47.14 39.18
CA LEU A 26 2.77 47.82 40.12
C LEU A 26 4.11 48.07 39.43
N PHE A 27 4.56 49.31 39.60
CA PHE A 27 5.68 49.99 38.96
C PHE A 27 6.76 50.27 40.02
N GLY A 28 8.01 50.38 39.58
CA GLY A 28 9.13 50.98 40.32
C GLY A 28 10.45 50.29 39.93
N GLY A 29 11.42 50.87 39.22
CA GLY A 29 11.67 52.24 38.80
C GLY A 29 12.97 52.75 39.43
N LEU A 30 14.02 52.99 38.63
CA LEU A 30 15.10 53.98 38.81
C LEU A 30 16.05 53.91 37.59
N LEU A 31 15.95 54.84 36.63
CA LEU A 31 16.86 55.99 36.36
C LEU A 31 18.36 55.58 36.26
N GLY A 32 19.16 55.86 35.23
CA GLY A 32 19.08 56.80 34.11
C GLY A 32 20.39 57.59 34.04
N ALA A 33 21.11 57.58 32.90
CA ALA A 33 22.00 58.66 32.45
C ALA A 33 22.60 58.35 31.05
N CYS A 34 22.31 59.22 30.08
CA CYS A 34 22.96 59.29 28.77
C CYS A 34 24.34 59.95 28.89
N LEU A 35 25.28 59.55 28.03
CA LEU A 35 26.34 60.41 27.50
C LEU A 35 26.84 59.83 26.17
N ALA A 36 26.83 60.65 25.13
CA ALA A 36 27.31 60.36 23.78
C ALA A 36 28.81 60.69 23.64
N LEU A 37 29.50 60.03 22.68
CA LEU A 37 30.68 60.43 21.87
C LEU A 37 31.56 59.18 21.55
N PRO A 38 32.46 59.21 20.53
CA PRO A 38 32.21 59.17 19.09
C PRO A 38 32.83 57.91 18.43
N ALA A 39 32.46 57.62 17.17
CA ALA A 39 33.07 56.56 16.37
C ALA A 39 34.40 57.02 15.74
N LEU A 40 35.42 56.13 15.70
CA LEU A 40 36.42 55.90 14.64
C LEU A 40 37.45 54.81 15.07
N PRO A 41 38.20 54.16 14.14
CA PRO A 41 38.00 52.77 13.75
C PRO A 41 39.05 51.81 14.32
N ALA A 42 38.65 50.56 14.57
CA ALA A 42 39.57 49.45 14.81
C ALA A 42 39.50 48.48 13.62
N THR A 43 40.57 48.46 12.83
CA THR A 43 40.83 47.42 11.83
C THR A 43 41.04 46.09 12.53
N ALA A 44 40.05 45.20 12.41
CA ALA A 44 40.20 43.78 12.72
C ALA A 44 39.93 43.02 11.43
N THR A 45 40.97 42.35 10.92
CA THR A 45 40.88 41.35 9.86
C THR A 45 40.04 40.18 10.37
N GLY A 46 38.73 40.26 10.16
CA GLY A 46 37.83 39.12 10.31
C GLY A 46 37.95 38.24 9.07
N ALA A 47 38.29 36.97 9.28
CA ALA A 47 38.04 35.93 8.28
C ALA A 47 36.58 36.02 7.82
N PRO A 48 36.29 35.83 6.52
CA PRO A 48 34.92 35.91 6.04
C PRO A 48 34.09 34.87 6.78
N ALA A 49 32.90 35.30 7.23
CA ALA A 49 31.85 34.39 7.65
C ALA A 49 31.64 33.33 6.56
N PRO A 50 31.33 32.06 6.91
CA PRO A 50 31.07 31.05 5.89
C PRO A 50 29.95 31.55 4.99
N GLU A 51 30.22 31.60 3.69
CA GLU A 51 29.18 31.87 2.70
C GLU A 51 28.04 30.85 2.85
N PRO A 52 26.78 31.26 2.61
CA PRO A 52 25.69 30.29 2.52
C PRO A 52 26.06 29.27 1.44
N THR A 53 26.17 28.00 1.82
CA THR A 53 26.52 26.90 0.93
C THR A 53 25.58 26.91 -0.28
N GLY A 54 26.18 27.07 -1.47
CA GLY A 54 25.50 27.32 -2.73
C GLY A 54 24.45 26.27 -3.10
N GLU A 55 23.47 26.71 -3.89
CA GLU A 55 22.53 25.87 -4.62
C GLU A 55 23.25 24.68 -5.29
N GLY A 56 22.68 23.49 -5.23
CA GLY A 56 23.27 22.31 -5.84
C GLY A 56 23.34 22.40 -7.38
N ARG A 57 24.23 21.59 -7.97
CA ARG A 57 24.64 21.66 -9.38
C ARG A 57 23.49 21.29 -10.34
N THR A 58 22.63 20.35 -9.95
CA THR A 58 21.53 19.89 -10.79
C THR A 58 20.38 20.90 -10.78
N ALA A 59 20.05 21.49 -9.62
CA ALA A 59 19.06 22.58 -9.56
C ALA A 59 19.48 23.79 -10.39
N ALA A 60 20.77 24.13 -10.39
CA ALA A 60 21.32 25.18 -11.25
C ALA A 60 21.12 24.87 -12.73
N ALA A 61 21.42 23.64 -13.17
CA ALA A 61 21.23 23.23 -14.54
C ALA A 61 19.76 23.37 -15.00
N PHE A 62 18.80 22.94 -14.18
CA PHE A 62 17.37 23.12 -14.48
C PHE A 62 16.95 24.58 -14.57
N ARG A 63 17.41 25.45 -13.65
CA ARG A 63 17.09 26.89 -13.69
C ARG A 63 17.69 27.58 -14.91
N GLU A 64 18.92 27.23 -15.27
CA GLU A 64 19.61 27.82 -16.43
C GLU A 64 18.94 27.38 -17.75
N ALA A 65 18.66 26.09 -17.90
CA ALA A 65 17.99 25.56 -19.08
C ALA A 65 16.58 26.16 -19.24
N ALA A 66 15.83 26.27 -18.14
CA ALA A 66 14.52 26.92 -18.13
C ALA A 66 14.60 28.39 -18.61
N ARG A 67 15.58 29.15 -18.12
CA ARG A 67 15.78 30.55 -18.53
C ARG A 67 16.21 30.68 -19.99
N ALA A 68 17.07 29.79 -20.48
CA ALA A 68 17.60 29.84 -21.82
C ALA A 68 16.57 29.44 -22.89
N SER A 69 15.74 28.46 -22.58
CA SER A 69 14.77 27.88 -23.52
C SER A 69 13.34 28.40 -23.31
N GLU A 70 13.09 29.21 -22.26
CA GLU A 70 11.75 29.65 -21.82
C GLU A 70 10.80 28.50 -21.46
N VAL A 71 11.33 27.31 -21.18
CA VAL A 71 10.56 26.17 -20.66
C VAL A 71 10.39 26.36 -19.14
N PRO A 72 9.20 26.20 -18.56
CA PRO A 72 9.02 26.26 -17.11
C PRO A 72 9.93 25.28 -16.38
N ARG A 73 10.68 25.77 -15.39
CA ARG A 73 11.65 24.95 -14.63
C ARG A 73 11.00 23.73 -14.00
N ASP A 74 9.82 23.90 -13.41
CA ASP A 74 9.13 22.82 -12.71
C ASP A 74 8.64 21.73 -13.67
N LEU A 75 8.28 22.10 -14.91
CA LEU A 75 7.97 21.16 -15.98
C LEU A 75 9.19 20.33 -16.37
N LEU A 76 10.37 20.95 -16.52
CA LEU A 76 11.60 20.21 -16.79
C LEU A 76 11.96 19.24 -15.67
N VAL A 77 11.76 19.63 -14.41
CA VAL A 77 12.00 18.74 -13.27
C VAL A 77 10.99 17.60 -13.21
N ALA A 78 9.70 17.87 -13.39
CA ALA A 78 8.69 16.84 -13.43
C ALA A 78 8.92 15.84 -14.57
N LEU A 79 9.34 16.31 -15.73
CA LEU A 79 9.74 15.48 -16.86
C LEU A 79 10.95 14.60 -16.53
N GLY A 80 12.05 15.19 -16.06
CA GLY A 80 13.25 14.42 -15.70
C GLY A 80 13.02 13.45 -14.55
N TYR A 81 12.14 13.81 -13.60
CA TYR A 81 11.70 12.90 -12.56
C TYR A 81 10.88 11.75 -13.15
N SER A 82 9.91 12.04 -14.02
CA SER A 82 9.09 11.01 -14.68
C SER A 82 9.90 10.05 -15.55
N GLU A 83 11.04 10.49 -16.10
CA GLU A 83 11.87 9.68 -16.98
C GLU A 83 12.88 8.82 -16.23
N THR A 84 13.62 9.43 -15.31
CA THR A 84 14.78 8.78 -14.69
C THR A 84 14.89 9.01 -13.19
N HIS A 85 13.85 9.51 -12.52
CA HIS A 85 13.93 9.95 -11.12
C HIS A 85 15.10 10.94 -10.88
N LEU A 86 15.46 11.70 -11.93
CA LEU A 86 16.59 12.62 -11.95
C LEU A 86 17.98 11.95 -11.87
N ASP A 87 18.07 10.64 -12.15
CA ASP A 87 19.34 9.91 -12.29
C ASP A 87 19.83 9.93 -13.75
N GLY A 88 21.11 10.25 -13.95
CA GLY A 88 21.75 10.25 -15.27
C GLY A 88 22.27 8.87 -15.71
N HIS A 89 22.18 7.88 -14.83
CA HIS A 89 22.59 6.49 -15.05
C HIS A 89 24.03 6.33 -15.57
N ASP A 90 24.95 7.16 -15.07
CA ASP A 90 26.35 7.26 -15.53
C ASP A 90 26.52 7.39 -17.06
N GLY A 91 25.49 7.93 -17.72
CA GLY A 91 25.41 8.06 -19.18
C GLY A 91 25.33 6.76 -19.95
N LYS A 92 24.95 5.65 -19.29
CA LYS A 92 24.57 4.40 -19.96
C LYS A 92 23.16 4.54 -20.57
N PRO A 93 22.90 3.89 -21.71
CA PRO A 93 21.59 3.94 -22.35
C PRO A 93 20.55 3.11 -21.59
N SER A 94 19.28 3.55 -21.65
CA SER A 94 18.11 2.69 -21.49
C SER A 94 18.00 1.68 -22.64
N GLN A 95 17.08 0.71 -22.54
CA GLN A 95 16.79 -0.22 -23.64
C GLN A 95 16.31 0.51 -24.91
N ALA A 96 15.60 1.63 -24.74
CA ALA A 96 15.16 2.51 -25.82
C ALA A 96 16.29 3.40 -26.39
N ARG A 97 17.55 3.22 -25.92
CA ARG A 97 18.70 4.06 -26.26
C ARG A 97 18.50 5.53 -25.86
N GLY A 98 17.82 5.75 -24.75
CA GLY A 98 17.70 7.03 -24.05
C GLY A 98 18.84 7.25 -23.06
N TYR A 99 19.30 8.49 -22.91
CA TYR A 99 20.47 8.82 -22.10
C TYR A 99 20.22 10.01 -21.17
N GLY A 100 20.86 9.95 -19.99
CA GLY A 100 20.89 11.02 -19.00
C GLY A 100 19.53 11.32 -18.35
N VAL A 101 19.51 12.35 -17.51
CA VAL A 101 18.37 12.68 -16.62
C VAL A 101 17.07 13.05 -17.34
N MET A 102 17.14 13.37 -18.63
CA MET A 102 16.00 13.74 -19.47
C MET A 102 15.69 12.69 -20.55
N HIS A 103 16.36 11.54 -20.52
CA HIS A 103 16.18 10.43 -21.47
C HIS A 103 16.22 10.88 -22.95
N LEU A 104 17.29 11.57 -23.35
CA LEU A 104 17.47 11.93 -24.75
C LEU A 104 17.74 10.66 -25.58
N THR A 105 16.85 10.32 -26.51
CA THR A 105 16.87 9.07 -27.28
C THR A 105 17.57 9.20 -28.63
N ASP A 106 18.27 8.16 -29.04
CA ASP A 106 18.76 7.96 -30.41
C ASP A 106 18.54 6.50 -30.85
N ASN A 107 17.36 6.23 -31.40
CA ASN A 107 16.94 4.93 -31.91
C ASN A 107 16.27 5.10 -33.29
N PRO A 108 15.88 4.03 -34.02
CA PRO A 108 15.34 4.15 -35.37
C PRO A 108 14.09 5.03 -35.51
N ASP A 109 13.33 5.23 -34.43
CA ASP A 109 12.03 5.90 -34.45
C ASP A 109 12.04 7.24 -33.70
N GLN A 110 13.04 7.47 -32.85
CA GLN A 110 13.21 8.69 -32.06
C GLN A 110 14.65 9.21 -32.05
N HIS A 111 14.80 10.51 -32.26
CA HIS A 111 16.09 11.16 -32.45
C HIS A 111 16.28 12.42 -31.57
N THR A 112 15.60 12.52 -30.42
CA THR A 112 15.69 13.69 -29.54
C THR A 112 17.12 14.04 -29.13
N LEU A 113 18.02 13.05 -29.00
CA LEU A 113 19.45 13.29 -28.74
C LEU A 113 20.18 13.96 -29.91
N ARG A 114 19.88 13.54 -31.15
CA ARG A 114 20.44 14.18 -32.36
C ARG A 114 19.89 15.59 -32.50
N THR A 115 18.58 15.77 -32.34
CA THR A 115 17.93 17.09 -32.38
C THR A 115 18.51 18.02 -31.31
N ALA A 116 18.72 17.52 -30.08
CA ALA A 116 19.38 18.29 -29.03
C ALA A 116 20.80 18.74 -29.41
N ALA A 117 21.60 17.86 -30.02
CA ALA A 117 22.96 18.19 -30.49
C ALA A 117 22.92 19.29 -31.55
N GLU A 118 22.00 19.20 -32.51
CA GLU A 118 21.81 20.19 -33.57
C GLU A 118 21.37 21.55 -33.02
N LEU A 119 20.38 21.57 -32.12
CA LEU A 119 19.82 22.82 -31.55
C LEU A 119 20.78 23.54 -30.61
N THR A 120 21.58 22.79 -29.84
CA THR A 120 22.47 23.36 -28.81
C THR A 120 23.91 23.53 -29.26
N GLY A 121 24.33 22.84 -30.33
CA GLY A 121 25.73 22.73 -30.76
C GLY A 121 26.60 21.92 -29.79
N LEU A 122 26.01 21.16 -28.87
CA LEU A 122 26.74 20.32 -27.90
C LEU A 122 27.14 18.98 -28.51
N ASP A 123 28.29 18.46 -28.06
CA ASP A 123 28.75 17.14 -28.46
C ASP A 123 27.76 16.04 -27.99
N PRO A 124 27.33 15.11 -28.86
CA PRO A 124 26.46 14.00 -28.47
C PRO A 124 26.98 13.19 -27.28
N ALA A 125 28.29 13.03 -27.11
CA ALA A 125 28.89 12.36 -25.95
C ALA A 125 28.68 13.15 -24.65
N ALA A 126 28.70 14.48 -24.71
CA ALA A 126 28.36 15.33 -23.56
C ALA A 126 26.88 15.23 -23.22
N LEU A 127 25.99 15.26 -24.23
CA LEU A 127 24.55 15.06 -24.04
C LEU A 127 24.20 13.71 -23.41
N ARG A 128 25.01 12.68 -23.63
CA ARG A 128 24.82 11.36 -22.99
C ARG A 128 25.24 11.30 -21.53
N ARG A 129 26.30 12.02 -21.14
CA ARG A 129 27.01 11.79 -19.86
C ARG A 129 26.98 12.96 -18.89
N ASP A 130 26.85 14.18 -19.37
CA ASP A 130 26.86 15.38 -18.53
C ASP A 130 25.43 15.83 -18.25
N THR A 131 25.05 15.82 -16.97
CA THR A 131 23.69 16.16 -16.51
C THR A 131 23.26 17.55 -16.98
N ARG A 132 24.16 18.54 -16.96
CA ARG A 132 23.83 19.92 -17.38
C ARG A 132 23.63 20.01 -18.89
N ALA A 133 24.48 19.36 -19.68
CA ALA A 133 24.32 19.27 -21.13
C ALA A 133 23.01 18.56 -21.49
N ASN A 134 22.69 17.44 -20.83
CA ASN A 134 21.49 16.66 -21.07
C ASN A 134 20.21 17.46 -20.79
N ILE A 135 20.13 18.14 -19.63
CA ILE A 135 19.01 19.04 -19.28
C ILE A 135 18.85 20.15 -20.32
N ARG A 136 19.96 20.78 -20.72
CA ARG A 136 19.97 21.84 -21.74
C ARG A 136 19.49 21.34 -23.10
N GLY A 137 19.92 20.14 -23.49
CA GLY A 137 19.51 19.48 -24.72
C GLY A 137 18.00 19.23 -24.78
N ALA A 138 17.43 18.63 -23.74
CA ALA A 138 16.00 18.37 -23.66
C ALA A 138 15.17 19.66 -23.64
N ALA A 139 15.62 20.68 -22.90
CA ALA A 139 14.95 21.97 -22.88
C ALA A 139 14.96 22.66 -24.25
N ALA A 140 16.01 22.48 -25.05
CA ALA A 140 16.06 22.98 -26.43
C ALA A 140 15.08 22.23 -27.34
N VAL A 141 15.00 20.89 -27.23
CA VAL A 141 14.04 20.08 -27.98
C VAL A 141 12.60 20.46 -27.66
N LEU A 142 12.26 20.61 -26.37
CA LEU A 142 10.92 21.06 -25.96
C LEU A 142 10.61 22.46 -26.50
N ARG A 143 11.59 23.35 -26.51
CA ARG A 143 11.41 24.70 -27.04
C ARG A 143 11.12 24.68 -28.55
N GLU A 144 11.85 23.88 -29.32
CA GLU A 144 11.54 23.67 -30.75
C GLU A 144 10.10 23.16 -30.93
N TYR A 145 9.65 22.21 -30.09
CA TYR A 145 8.27 21.72 -30.16
C TYR A 145 7.23 22.78 -29.81
N ALA A 146 7.50 23.64 -28.84
CA ALA A 146 6.62 24.76 -28.50
C ALA A 146 6.56 25.79 -29.64
N ASP A 147 7.69 26.08 -30.29
CA ASP A 147 7.75 26.98 -31.44
C ASP A 147 7.00 26.39 -32.66
N ASP A 148 7.13 25.09 -32.92
CA ASP A 148 6.36 24.35 -33.94
C ASP A 148 4.84 24.39 -33.70
N LEU A 149 4.44 24.35 -32.42
CA LEU A 149 3.05 24.46 -31.99
C LEU A 149 2.54 25.90 -32.02
N GLY A 150 3.42 26.88 -32.25
CA GLY A 150 3.06 28.30 -32.34
C GLY A 150 2.82 28.98 -30.99
N LEU A 151 3.30 28.40 -29.88
CA LEU A 151 3.13 28.99 -28.55
C LEU A 151 3.85 30.34 -28.49
N ASP A 152 3.17 31.37 -27.99
CA ASP A 152 3.75 32.69 -27.79
C ASP A 152 4.53 32.81 -26.47
N ALA A 153 5.11 33.99 -26.21
CA ALA A 153 5.91 34.21 -25.01
C ALA A 153 5.10 34.28 -23.71
N ALA A 154 3.78 34.45 -23.77
CA ALA A 154 2.90 34.37 -22.60
C ALA A 154 2.50 32.92 -22.36
N GLU A 155 2.10 32.19 -23.40
CA GLU A 155 1.75 30.77 -23.35
C GLU A 155 2.93 29.91 -22.87
N ARG A 156 4.16 30.21 -23.33
CA ARG A 156 5.36 29.51 -22.83
C ARG A 156 5.61 29.66 -21.33
N ARG A 157 5.08 30.71 -20.68
CA ARG A 157 5.18 30.88 -19.21
C ARG A 157 4.14 30.07 -18.45
N ASP A 158 3.07 29.65 -19.11
CA ASP A 158 2.03 28.82 -18.53
C ASP A 158 2.39 27.35 -18.72
N PRO A 159 2.72 26.60 -17.66
CA PRO A 159 3.03 25.18 -17.80
C PRO A 159 1.89 24.38 -18.44
N ALA A 160 0.62 24.83 -18.37
CA ALA A 160 -0.51 24.11 -18.94
C ALA A 160 -0.45 23.99 -20.48
N ALA A 161 0.10 25.01 -21.16
CA ALA A 161 0.18 25.06 -22.62
C ALA A 161 1.18 24.06 -23.22
N TRP A 162 2.09 23.51 -22.40
CA TRP A 162 3.16 22.64 -22.86
C TRP A 162 2.75 21.19 -23.08
N TYR A 163 1.51 20.82 -22.76
CA TYR A 163 1.06 19.42 -22.79
C TYR A 163 1.28 18.75 -24.16
N PRO A 164 0.95 19.38 -25.30
CA PRO A 164 1.19 18.76 -26.60
C PRO A 164 2.68 18.59 -26.93
N ALA A 165 3.55 19.48 -26.44
CA ALA A 165 5.00 19.35 -26.59
C ALA A 165 5.56 18.18 -25.76
N ILE A 166 5.06 17.99 -24.53
CA ILE A 166 5.43 16.84 -23.68
C ILE A 166 4.93 15.53 -24.28
N ALA A 167 3.69 15.49 -24.79
CA ALA A 167 3.15 14.30 -25.45
C ALA A 167 3.99 13.93 -26.69
N ARG A 168 4.46 14.91 -27.47
CA ARG A 168 5.38 14.70 -28.61
C ARG A 168 6.76 14.22 -28.15
N TYR A 169 7.27 14.72 -27.02
CA TYR A 169 8.57 14.33 -26.47
C TYR A 169 8.66 12.83 -26.16
N SER A 170 7.54 12.18 -25.81
CA SER A 170 7.46 10.72 -25.63
C SER A 170 7.89 9.91 -26.85
N GLY A 171 7.77 10.51 -28.05
CA GLY A 171 7.88 9.90 -29.37
C GLY A 171 7.07 8.61 -29.56
N ALA A 172 5.96 8.46 -28.83
CA ALA A 172 5.10 7.30 -28.94
C ALA A 172 4.49 7.18 -30.36
N GLY A 173 4.36 5.94 -30.84
CA GLY A 173 3.82 5.66 -32.18
C GLY A 173 2.31 5.87 -32.34
N ASN A 174 1.58 6.15 -31.24
CA ASN A 174 0.16 6.46 -31.25
C ASN A 174 -0.20 7.51 -30.19
N ASP A 175 -1.31 8.21 -30.40
CA ASP A 175 -1.72 9.34 -29.58
C ASP A 175 -2.13 8.95 -28.15
N SER A 176 -2.68 7.74 -27.94
CA SER A 176 -3.09 7.28 -26.60
C SER A 176 -1.89 7.02 -25.68
N THR A 177 -0.81 6.44 -26.21
CA THR A 177 0.45 6.26 -25.45
C THR A 177 1.16 7.59 -25.24
N ALA A 178 1.12 8.50 -26.22
CA ALA A 178 1.64 9.86 -26.04
C ALA A 178 0.86 10.64 -24.95
N ARG A 179 -0.46 10.43 -24.88
CA ARG A 179 -1.32 10.98 -23.82
C ARG A 179 -0.95 10.39 -22.46
N LEU A 180 -0.79 9.07 -22.34
CA LEU A 180 -0.37 8.39 -21.11
C LEU A 180 0.94 8.98 -20.55
N TYR A 181 1.92 9.18 -21.42
CA TYR A 181 3.20 9.78 -21.05
C TYR A 181 3.04 11.22 -20.51
N ALA A 182 2.26 12.06 -21.20
CA ALA A 182 2.02 13.43 -20.76
C ALA A 182 1.19 13.50 -19.46
N ASP A 183 0.13 12.70 -19.33
CA ASP A 183 -0.69 12.61 -18.11
C ASP A 183 0.18 12.25 -16.88
N ALA A 184 1.20 11.39 -17.02
CA ALA A 184 2.15 11.06 -15.95
C ALA A 184 2.99 12.28 -15.49
N VAL A 185 3.57 13.04 -16.44
CA VAL A 185 4.34 14.26 -16.12
C VAL A 185 3.47 15.30 -15.40
N TYR A 186 2.23 15.49 -15.87
CA TYR A 186 1.30 16.45 -15.26
C TYR A 186 0.76 15.99 -13.92
N THR A 187 0.70 14.68 -13.67
CA THR A 187 0.41 14.14 -12.34
C THR A 187 1.49 14.55 -11.34
N PHE A 188 2.78 14.46 -11.71
CA PHE A 188 3.88 14.93 -10.85
C PHE A 188 3.87 16.45 -10.62
N LEU A 189 3.48 17.25 -11.61
CA LEU A 189 3.29 18.69 -11.42
C LEU A 189 2.15 18.99 -10.43
N ALA A 190 1.04 18.28 -10.57
CA ALA A 190 -0.13 18.47 -9.71
C ALA A 190 0.16 18.07 -8.26
N GLN A 191 0.81 16.92 -8.06
CA GLN A 191 1.13 16.36 -6.75
C GLN A 191 2.38 16.96 -6.10
N GLY A 192 3.22 17.63 -6.89
CA GLY A 192 4.56 18.08 -6.50
C GLY A 192 5.58 16.94 -6.50
N VAL A 193 6.85 17.30 -6.62
CA VAL A 193 8.00 16.37 -6.56
C VAL A 193 8.83 16.71 -5.34
N ARG A 194 9.27 15.69 -4.60
CA ARG A 194 10.29 15.81 -3.56
C ARG A 194 11.29 14.68 -3.75
N ALA A 195 12.39 14.99 -4.42
CA ALA A 195 13.39 14.00 -4.83
C ALA A 195 14.77 14.36 -4.27
N ARG A 196 15.62 13.34 -4.16
CA ARG A 196 17.04 13.50 -3.90
C ARG A 196 17.79 12.98 -5.11
N THR A 197 18.67 13.78 -5.70
CA THR A 197 19.52 13.30 -6.81
C THR A 197 20.51 12.25 -6.28
N PRO A 198 21.13 11.42 -7.15
CA PRO A 198 22.16 10.47 -6.74
C PRO A 198 23.32 11.12 -5.95
N GLU A 199 23.62 12.39 -6.21
CA GLU A 199 24.66 13.16 -5.50
C GLU A 199 24.19 13.72 -4.14
N GLY A 200 22.97 13.40 -3.72
CA GLY A 200 22.41 13.80 -2.44
C GLY A 200 21.73 15.17 -2.44
N GLU A 201 21.63 15.86 -3.58
CA GLU A 201 20.99 17.17 -3.71
C GLU A 201 19.47 17.04 -3.58
N GLN A 202 18.82 17.88 -2.76
CA GLN A 202 17.35 17.92 -2.72
C GLN A 202 16.79 18.76 -3.86
N LEU A 203 15.92 18.16 -4.66
CA LEU A 203 15.20 18.82 -5.75
C LEU A 203 13.70 18.72 -5.51
N GLY A 204 13.00 19.85 -5.55
CA GLY A 204 11.56 19.89 -5.31
C GLY A 204 10.80 20.64 -6.39
N VAL A 205 9.56 20.22 -6.63
CA VAL A 205 8.51 20.97 -7.34
C VAL A 205 7.35 21.11 -6.37
N PRO A 206 6.91 22.33 -6.01
CA PRO A 206 5.72 22.49 -5.18
C PRO A 206 4.48 21.97 -5.91
N ARG A 207 3.47 21.54 -5.15
CA ARG A 207 2.18 21.13 -5.72
C ARG A 207 1.57 22.27 -6.54
N GLN A 208 1.09 22.00 -7.74
CA GLN A 208 0.47 23.00 -8.60
C GLN A 208 -0.99 22.66 -8.88
N ARG A 209 -1.88 23.65 -8.77
CA ARG A 209 -3.23 23.50 -9.30
C ARG A 209 -3.17 23.82 -10.79
N ILE A 210 -3.06 22.78 -11.60
CA ILE A 210 -2.92 22.90 -13.05
C ILE A 210 -4.01 22.10 -13.76
N THR A 211 -4.60 22.71 -14.78
CA THR A 211 -5.45 22.01 -15.74
C THR A 211 -4.70 22.03 -17.07
N PRO A 212 -4.15 20.91 -17.53
CA PRO A 212 -3.37 20.88 -18.78
C PRO A 212 -4.25 21.27 -19.98
N ASP A 213 -3.71 22.09 -20.87
CA ASP A 213 -4.30 22.29 -22.19
C ASP A 213 -3.88 21.14 -23.10
N ARG A 214 -4.71 20.09 -23.16
CA ARG A 214 -4.38 18.89 -23.92
C ARG A 214 -4.38 19.10 -25.43
N GLY A 215 -4.87 20.24 -25.94
CA GLY A 215 -4.97 20.51 -27.37
C GLY A 215 -5.60 19.33 -28.13
N ARG A 216 -4.90 18.81 -29.14
CA ARG A 216 -5.38 17.67 -29.96
C ARG A 216 -5.58 16.35 -29.20
N TYR A 217 -5.07 16.25 -27.98
CA TYR A 217 -5.19 15.05 -27.13
C TYR A 217 -6.41 15.06 -26.21
N GLU A 218 -7.20 16.14 -26.18
CA GLU A 218 -8.35 16.25 -25.27
C GLU A 218 -9.36 15.10 -25.48
N ASP A 219 -9.63 14.78 -26.75
CA ASP A 219 -10.55 13.71 -27.17
C ASP A 219 -9.88 12.34 -27.32
N VAL A 220 -8.55 12.24 -27.17
CA VAL A 220 -7.83 10.96 -27.25
C VAL A 220 -8.07 10.17 -25.98
N PRO A 221 -8.61 8.94 -25.98
CA PRO A 221 -8.88 8.20 -24.76
C PRO A 221 -7.66 8.11 -23.82
N SER A 222 -7.86 8.43 -22.54
CA SER A 222 -6.79 8.24 -21.54
C SER A 222 -6.65 6.76 -21.24
N LEU A 223 -5.42 6.25 -21.38
CA LEU A 223 -5.07 4.89 -20.94
C LEU A 223 -4.95 4.79 -19.41
N ASP A 224 -4.97 5.92 -18.69
CA ASP A 224 -5.05 6.02 -17.22
C ASP A 224 -6.48 6.05 -16.67
N ALA A 225 -7.49 6.28 -17.52
CA ALA A 225 -8.87 6.31 -17.08
C ALA A 225 -9.44 4.89 -16.96
N ARG A 226 -9.79 4.46 -15.73
CA ARG A 226 -10.63 3.27 -15.52
C ARG A 226 -12.02 3.50 -16.13
N PRO A 227 -12.69 2.48 -16.73
CA PRO A 227 -14.02 2.66 -17.30
C PRO A 227 -15.00 3.14 -16.24
N ALA A 228 -15.70 4.26 -16.50
CA ALA A 228 -16.82 4.67 -15.67
C ALA A 228 -17.95 3.63 -15.79
N THR A 229 -18.49 3.19 -14.65
CA THR A 229 -19.67 2.32 -14.60
C THR A 229 -20.86 3.05 -15.23
N GLY A 230 -21.33 2.55 -16.39
CA GLY A 230 -22.59 3.00 -17.02
C GLY A 230 -22.49 3.83 -18.29
N GLY A 231 -21.30 4.11 -18.83
CA GLY A 231 -21.13 4.75 -20.15
C GLY A 231 -21.19 3.75 -21.31
N LYS A 232 -21.78 4.12 -22.45
CA LYS A 232 -21.65 3.33 -23.69
C LYS A 232 -20.17 3.13 -24.02
N GLN A 233 -19.74 1.87 -24.11
CA GLN A 233 -18.40 1.50 -24.55
C GLN A 233 -18.10 2.16 -25.91
N THR A 234 -17.15 3.10 -25.91
CA THR A 234 -16.35 3.41 -27.09
C THR A 234 -15.19 2.43 -27.10
N ALA A 235 -14.86 1.86 -28.26
CA ALA A 235 -13.98 0.70 -28.42
C ALA A 235 -12.52 0.84 -27.93
N ASP A 236 -12.13 2.00 -27.39
CA ASP A 236 -10.74 2.34 -27.02
C ASP A 236 -10.56 2.85 -25.57
N ALA A 237 -11.57 2.70 -24.69
CA ALA A 237 -11.37 2.87 -23.25
C ALA A 237 -10.85 1.55 -22.65
N SER A 238 -9.79 1.61 -21.82
CA SER A 238 -8.98 0.47 -21.34
C SER A 238 -9.77 -0.84 -21.20
N VAL A 239 -9.53 -1.79 -22.10
CA VAL A 239 -10.00 -3.17 -21.93
C VAL A 239 -9.27 -3.71 -20.70
N LEU A 240 -9.99 -4.27 -19.72
CA LEU A 240 -9.33 -4.96 -18.61
C LEU A 240 -8.72 -6.26 -19.13
N SER A 241 -7.59 -6.68 -18.55
CA SER A 241 -6.94 -7.93 -18.90
C SER A 241 -7.88 -9.12 -18.62
N GLU A 242 -7.91 -10.10 -19.53
CA GLU A 242 -8.66 -11.35 -19.33
C GLU A 242 -7.91 -12.34 -18.44
N ASP A 243 -6.57 -12.28 -18.45
CA ASP A 243 -5.73 -13.22 -17.71
C ASP A 243 -5.52 -12.78 -16.26
N TYR A 244 -5.43 -11.47 -16.00
CA TYR A 244 -5.35 -10.89 -14.68
C TYR A 244 -6.25 -9.64 -14.62
N PRO A 245 -7.53 -9.78 -14.20
CA PRO A 245 -8.53 -8.71 -14.28
C PRO A 245 -8.14 -7.34 -13.70
N PRO A 246 -7.31 -7.24 -12.63
CA PRO A 246 -6.84 -5.95 -12.13
C PRO A 246 -5.91 -5.20 -13.11
N ALA A 247 -5.26 -5.88 -14.06
CA ALA A 247 -4.39 -5.24 -15.04
C ALA A 247 -5.17 -4.59 -16.18
N ARG A 248 -4.60 -3.51 -16.72
CA ARG A 248 -5.02 -2.93 -18.00
C ARG A 248 -4.54 -3.79 -19.16
N TRP A 249 -5.25 -3.78 -20.28
CA TRP A 249 -4.80 -4.39 -21.53
C TRP A 249 -4.32 -3.31 -22.50
N ILE A 250 -3.02 -3.30 -22.79
CA ILE A 250 -2.40 -2.46 -23.81
C ILE A 250 -1.49 -3.35 -24.66
N PRO A 251 -1.93 -3.81 -25.84
CA PRO A 251 -1.20 -4.85 -26.56
C PRO A 251 0.16 -4.38 -27.08
N ALA A 252 1.16 -5.25 -27.00
CA ALA A 252 2.42 -5.10 -27.72
C ALA A 252 2.22 -5.25 -29.24
N ALA A 253 3.20 -4.81 -30.03
CA ALA A 253 3.14 -4.98 -31.49
C ALA A 253 3.09 -6.48 -31.85
N ALA A 254 2.26 -6.84 -32.83
CA ALA A 254 2.07 -8.23 -33.23
C ALA A 254 3.36 -8.95 -33.71
N GLY A 255 4.40 -8.19 -34.10
CA GLY A 255 5.71 -8.73 -34.46
C GLY A 255 6.64 -9.00 -33.28
N ASN A 256 6.29 -8.52 -32.08
CA ASN A 256 7.12 -8.61 -30.88
C ASN A 256 6.78 -9.80 -29.97
N TYR A 257 5.88 -10.69 -30.39
CA TYR A 257 5.55 -11.93 -29.69
C TYR A 257 5.09 -13.00 -30.69
N ALA A 258 5.08 -14.27 -30.28
CA ALA A 258 4.51 -15.35 -31.08
C ALA A 258 3.15 -15.77 -30.52
N ARG A 259 2.17 -16.03 -31.39
CA ARG A 259 0.89 -16.58 -30.95
C ARG A 259 1.04 -18.03 -30.49
N GLY A 260 0.42 -18.35 -29.36
CA GLY A 260 0.54 -19.65 -28.72
C GLY A 260 1.87 -19.86 -28.00
N ARG A 261 2.01 -21.03 -27.40
CA ARG A 261 3.25 -21.48 -26.74
C ARG A 261 3.65 -22.85 -27.23
N SER A 262 4.96 -23.10 -27.30
CA SER A 262 5.53 -24.42 -27.60
C SER A 262 5.90 -25.23 -26.35
N ALA A 263 5.74 -24.65 -25.14
CA ALA A 263 5.97 -25.31 -23.86
C ALA A 263 4.95 -24.84 -22.81
N ALA A 264 4.76 -25.65 -21.76
CA ALA A 264 3.96 -25.28 -20.60
C ALA A 264 4.65 -24.16 -19.80
N ILE A 265 3.84 -23.28 -19.22
CA ILE A 265 4.31 -22.23 -18.31
C ILE A 265 4.76 -22.90 -17.00
N ARG A 266 5.99 -22.62 -16.58
CA ARG A 266 6.58 -23.20 -15.36
C ARG A 266 7.43 -22.22 -14.55
N THR A 267 7.60 -21.00 -15.06
CA THR A 267 8.52 -20.03 -14.47
C THR A 267 7.97 -18.61 -14.63
N ILE A 268 8.15 -17.78 -13.62
CA ILE A 268 7.90 -16.34 -13.68
C ILE A 268 9.27 -15.66 -13.62
N VAL A 269 9.55 -14.79 -14.58
CA VAL A 269 10.81 -14.05 -14.67
C VAL A 269 10.54 -12.59 -14.31
N ILE A 270 11.26 -12.11 -13.31
CA ILE A 270 11.23 -10.74 -12.83
C ILE A 270 12.31 -9.93 -13.53
N HIS A 271 11.87 -8.83 -14.15
CA HIS A 271 12.71 -7.92 -14.93
C HIS A 271 12.63 -6.50 -14.38
N VAL A 272 13.65 -5.70 -14.71
CA VAL A 272 13.65 -4.25 -14.53
C VAL A 272 13.99 -3.62 -15.89
N THR A 273 13.14 -2.71 -16.35
CA THR A 273 13.13 -2.26 -17.75
C THR A 273 14.34 -1.41 -18.17
N GLN A 274 15.04 -0.80 -17.20
CA GLN A 274 16.00 0.29 -17.44
C GLN A 274 15.34 1.49 -18.13
N GLY A 275 14.13 1.86 -17.71
CA GLY A 275 13.36 2.97 -18.26
C GLY A 275 12.01 3.20 -17.57
N SER A 276 11.27 4.22 -18.02
CA SER A 276 9.95 4.59 -17.48
C SER A 276 8.83 3.68 -17.99
N TYR A 277 7.73 3.59 -17.24
CA TYR A 277 6.55 2.78 -17.55
C TYR A 277 5.96 3.07 -18.93
N ALA A 278 5.69 4.34 -19.21
CA ALA A 278 5.16 4.77 -20.50
C ALA A 278 6.17 4.54 -21.65
N GLY A 279 7.47 4.75 -21.38
CA GLY A 279 8.54 4.49 -22.34
C GLY A 279 8.65 3.01 -22.71
N SER A 280 8.54 2.11 -21.74
CA SER A 280 8.54 0.66 -21.97
C SER A 280 7.31 0.18 -22.73
N ILE A 281 6.11 0.71 -22.42
CA ILE A 281 4.89 0.42 -23.20
C ILE A 281 5.07 0.86 -24.66
N SER A 282 5.57 2.08 -24.88
CA SER A 282 5.88 2.59 -26.21
C SER A 282 6.88 1.69 -26.95
N TRP A 283 7.93 1.22 -26.27
CA TRP A 283 8.94 0.33 -26.85
C TRP A 283 8.40 -1.04 -27.24
N PHE A 284 7.50 -1.63 -26.44
CA PHE A 284 6.85 -2.91 -26.78
C PHE A 284 5.82 -2.76 -27.91
N GLN A 285 5.28 -1.56 -28.13
CA GLN A 285 4.44 -1.23 -29.28
C GLN A 285 5.22 -0.90 -30.56
N ASN A 286 6.54 -0.72 -30.47
CA ASN A 286 7.39 -0.50 -31.63
C ASN A 286 7.66 -1.83 -32.36
N PRO A 287 7.17 -2.05 -33.60
CA PRO A 287 7.39 -3.30 -34.33
C PRO A 287 8.85 -3.58 -34.69
N ALA A 288 9.73 -2.57 -34.61
CA ALA A 288 11.16 -2.73 -34.84
C ALA A 288 11.94 -3.17 -33.58
N SER A 289 11.33 -3.18 -32.40
CA SER A 289 12.04 -3.51 -31.15
C SER A 289 12.37 -5.00 -31.03
N GLY A 290 11.50 -5.87 -31.55
CA GLY A 290 11.69 -7.32 -31.52
C GLY A 290 11.64 -7.92 -30.11
N VAL A 291 11.11 -7.19 -29.13
CA VAL A 291 11.03 -7.59 -27.71
C VAL A 291 9.68 -7.20 -27.10
N SER A 292 9.24 -7.97 -26.10
CA SER A 292 8.00 -7.70 -25.34
C SER A 292 8.03 -8.44 -24.00
N ALA A 293 7.16 -8.04 -23.07
CA ALA A 293 6.86 -8.77 -21.84
C ALA A 293 5.35 -9.02 -21.69
N HIS A 294 4.97 -9.91 -20.77
CA HIS A 294 3.56 -10.20 -20.52
C HIS A 294 2.92 -9.08 -19.71
N TYR A 295 3.62 -8.61 -18.67
CA TYR A 295 3.14 -7.55 -17.77
C TYR A 295 4.22 -6.50 -17.53
N ILE A 296 3.81 -5.27 -17.26
CA ILE A 296 4.66 -4.17 -16.79
C ILE A 296 4.03 -3.44 -15.60
N LEU A 297 4.86 -3.02 -14.64
CA LEU A 297 4.46 -2.31 -13.43
C LEU A 297 5.01 -0.89 -13.34
N ARG A 298 4.16 0.00 -12.86
CA ARG A 298 4.51 1.38 -12.50
C ARG A 298 4.97 1.44 -11.04
N SER A 299 6.10 2.10 -10.80
CA SER A 299 6.75 2.35 -9.52
C SER A 299 5.91 3.24 -8.63
N SER A 300 5.37 4.33 -9.15
CA SER A 300 4.70 5.33 -8.31
C SER A 300 3.47 4.82 -7.56
N ASP A 301 2.71 3.89 -8.14
CA ASP A 301 1.43 3.42 -7.60
C ASP A 301 1.15 1.92 -7.77
N GLY A 302 2.08 1.16 -8.35
CA GLY A 302 1.92 -0.27 -8.57
C GLY A 302 0.94 -0.64 -9.69
N GLU A 303 0.56 0.29 -10.58
CA GLU A 303 -0.34 -0.02 -11.70
C GLU A 303 0.23 -1.13 -12.59
N VAL A 304 -0.61 -2.11 -12.95
CA VAL A 304 -0.22 -3.26 -13.77
C VAL A 304 -0.85 -3.15 -15.16
N THR A 305 -0.03 -3.24 -16.20
CA THR A 305 -0.49 -3.37 -17.59
C THR A 305 -0.06 -4.70 -18.16
N GLN A 306 -1.00 -5.48 -18.68
CA GLN A 306 -0.74 -6.65 -19.51
C GLN A 306 -0.59 -6.24 -20.98
N MET A 307 0.46 -6.73 -21.63
CA MET A 307 0.79 -6.41 -23.03
C MET A 307 0.82 -7.61 -23.96
N VAL A 308 1.05 -8.81 -23.43
CA VAL A 308 0.95 -10.09 -24.16
C VAL A 308 0.12 -11.05 -23.32
N ARG A 309 -0.82 -11.76 -23.95
CA ARG A 309 -1.66 -12.77 -23.27
C ARG A 309 -0.79 -13.88 -22.70
N ASP A 310 -1.17 -14.47 -21.58
CA ASP A 310 -0.42 -15.57 -20.95
C ASP A 310 -0.23 -16.75 -21.93
N GLY A 311 -1.25 -17.01 -22.75
CA GLY A 311 -1.27 -18.07 -23.76
C GLY A 311 -0.41 -17.81 -25.00
N ASP A 312 0.18 -16.62 -25.15
CA ASP A 312 1.11 -16.27 -26.21
C ASP A 312 2.55 -16.22 -25.66
N THR A 313 3.55 -16.26 -26.54
CA THR A 313 4.97 -16.25 -26.16
C THR A 313 5.57 -14.86 -26.33
N ALA A 314 5.68 -14.10 -25.24
CA ALA A 314 6.40 -12.82 -25.23
C ALA A 314 7.92 -13.01 -25.42
N TYR A 315 8.61 -11.98 -25.91
CA TYR A 315 10.04 -12.01 -26.23
C TYR A 315 10.88 -11.27 -25.16
N HIS A 316 11.03 -11.88 -23.98
CA HIS A 316 11.66 -11.22 -22.81
C HIS A 316 12.93 -11.92 -22.27
N ALA A 317 13.04 -13.25 -22.40
CA ALA A 317 14.06 -14.09 -21.75
C ALA A 317 14.64 -15.18 -22.69
N ARG A 318 14.81 -14.87 -23.98
CA ARG A 318 15.47 -15.74 -24.98
C ARG A 318 14.91 -17.17 -25.01
N SER A 319 15.72 -18.18 -24.67
CA SER A 319 15.34 -19.60 -24.69
C SER A 319 14.28 -19.96 -23.64
N ALA A 320 14.10 -19.14 -22.61
CA ALA A 320 13.06 -19.36 -21.60
C ALA A 320 11.67 -18.88 -22.06
N ASN A 321 11.59 -18.04 -23.11
CA ASN A 321 10.33 -17.45 -23.60
C ASN A 321 9.18 -18.46 -23.70
N PRO A 322 9.35 -19.66 -24.30
CA PRO A 322 8.22 -20.58 -24.46
C PRO A 322 7.62 -21.08 -23.14
N SER A 323 8.39 -21.09 -22.06
CA SER A 323 8.00 -21.69 -20.76
C SER A 323 7.90 -20.70 -19.60
N ALA A 324 8.09 -19.40 -19.86
CA ALA A 324 8.10 -18.37 -18.83
C ALA A 324 7.07 -17.26 -19.08
N LEU A 325 6.55 -16.69 -17.99
CA LEU A 325 5.88 -15.40 -17.98
C LEU A 325 6.88 -14.33 -17.54
N GLY A 326 6.81 -13.15 -18.15
CA GLY A 326 7.76 -12.05 -17.94
C GLY A 326 7.05 -10.84 -17.34
N ILE A 327 7.54 -10.37 -16.19
CA ILE A 327 7.01 -9.21 -15.48
C ILE A 327 8.10 -8.14 -15.41
N GLU A 328 7.85 -7.02 -16.08
CA GLU A 328 8.72 -5.86 -16.14
C GLU A 328 8.38 -4.85 -15.05
N HIS A 329 9.39 -4.31 -14.38
CA HIS A 329 9.25 -3.25 -13.39
C HIS A 329 9.92 -2.00 -13.93
N GLU A 330 9.19 -0.87 -14.00
CA GLU A 330 9.83 0.39 -14.39
C GLU A 330 10.97 0.76 -13.45
N GLY A 331 12.00 1.40 -14.01
CA GLY A 331 13.11 1.95 -13.25
C GLY A 331 14.47 1.39 -13.64
N TYR A 332 15.44 1.66 -12.78
CA TYR A 332 16.86 1.42 -13.03
C TYR A 332 17.48 0.57 -11.92
N VAL A 333 18.20 -0.49 -12.29
CA VAL A 333 18.79 -1.45 -11.33
C VAL A 333 19.83 -0.84 -10.38
N SER A 334 20.34 0.35 -10.71
CA SER A 334 21.32 1.10 -9.92
C SER A 334 20.69 2.00 -8.85
N ASP A 335 19.38 2.22 -8.88
CA ASP A 335 18.71 3.14 -7.98
C ASP A 335 17.55 2.43 -7.24
N PRO A 336 17.70 2.15 -5.92
CA PRO A 336 16.67 1.49 -5.14
C PRO A 336 15.39 2.32 -4.98
N SER A 337 15.40 3.63 -5.29
CA SER A 337 14.21 4.50 -5.16
C SER A 337 13.04 4.06 -6.06
N TRP A 338 13.34 3.33 -7.13
CA TRP A 338 12.35 2.79 -8.07
C TRP A 338 11.59 1.58 -7.53
N PHE A 339 12.16 0.84 -6.59
CA PHE A 339 11.55 -0.36 -6.05
C PHE A 339 10.67 0.01 -4.85
N THR A 340 9.59 0.72 -5.17
CA THR A 340 8.62 1.16 -4.17
C THR A 340 7.85 -0.03 -3.61
N ASP A 341 7.28 0.18 -2.43
CA ASP A 341 6.39 -0.80 -1.81
C ASP A 341 5.17 -1.13 -2.69
N ALA A 342 4.55 -0.11 -3.28
CA ALA A 342 3.40 -0.27 -4.18
C ALA A 342 3.72 -1.19 -5.36
N MET A 343 4.91 -1.03 -5.96
CA MET A 343 5.40 -1.90 -7.03
C MET A 343 5.59 -3.34 -6.53
N TYR A 344 6.29 -3.54 -5.41
CA TYR A 344 6.53 -4.89 -4.85
C TYR A 344 5.22 -5.61 -4.54
N ARG A 345 4.24 -4.92 -3.97
CA ARG A 345 2.94 -5.49 -3.59
C ARG A 345 2.09 -5.88 -4.79
N SER A 346 1.93 -4.99 -5.77
CA SER A 346 1.20 -5.29 -7.00
C SER A 346 1.87 -6.42 -7.80
N SER A 347 3.20 -6.40 -7.86
CA SER A 347 3.96 -7.46 -8.53
C SER A 347 3.82 -8.81 -7.83
N ALA A 348 3.85 -8.82 -6.50
CA ALA A 348 3.65 -10.02 -5.72
C ALA A 348 2.23 -10.57 -5.88
N ALA A 349 1.21 -9.70 -5.90
CA ALA A 349 -0.19 -10.09 -6.15
C ALA A 349 -0.39 -10.71 -7.53
N LEU A 350 0.18 -10.08 -8.57
CA LEU A 350 0.22 -10.64 -9.92
C LEU A 350 0.95 -11.98 -9.93
N THR A 351 2.13 -12.07 -9.33
CA THR A 351 2.95 -13.29 -9.31
C THR A 351 2.25 -14.44 -8.60
N ARG A 352 1.54 -14.18 -7.49
CA ARG A 352 0.69 -15.18 -6.83
C ARG A 352 -0.40 -15.69 -7.77
N HIS A 353 -1.15 -14.77 -8.38
CA HIS A 353 -2.22 -15.12 -9.31
C HIS A 353 -1.71 -15.96 -10.49
N LEU A 354 -0.60 -15.57 -11.10
CA LEU A 354 0.02 -16.33 -12.20
C LEU A 354 0.53 -17.69 -11.73
N ALA A 355 1.12 -17.76 -10.53
CA ALA A 355 1.58 -19.01 -9.95
C ALA A 355 0.41 -19.98 -9.70
N ASP A 356 -0.70 -19.49 -9.14
CA ASP A 356 -1.89 -20.29 -8.88
C ASP A 356 -2.58 -20.74 -10.17
N ARG A 357 -2.75 -19.83 -11.13
CA ARG A 357 -3.38 -20.10 -12.43
C ARG A 357 -2.63 -21.15 -13.24
N HIS A 358 -1.30 -21.13 -13.20
CA HIS A 358 -0.45 -21.99 -14.03
C HIS A 358 0.23 -23.14 -13.25
N GLY A 359 -0.09 -23.31 -11.96
CA GLY A 359 0.47 -24.38 -11.13
C GLY A 359 1.97 -24.27 -10.87
N ILE A 360 2.49 -23.05 -10.76
CA ILE A 360 3.92 -22.76 -10.52
C ILE A 360 4.16 -22.71 -9.00
N PRO A 361 5.14 -23.44 -8.45
CA PRO A 361 5.52 -23.30 -7.05
C PRO A 361 5.98 -21.88 -6.70
N LYS A 362 5.53 -21.34 -5.57
CA LYS A 362 5.86 -19.99 -5.09
C LYS A 362 7.23 -19.93 -4.39
N ASP A 363 8.26 -20.39 -5.08
CA ASP A 363 9.63 -20.47 -4.58
C ASP A 363 10.63 -19.80 -5.53
N ARG A 364 11.88 -19.65 -5.08
CA ARG A 364 12.97 -19.03 -5.85
C ARG A 364 13.53 -19.91 -6.96
N ALA A 365 13.13 -21.18 -7.05
CA ALA A 365 13.51 -22.05 -8.17
C ALA A 365 12.62 -21.80 -9.39
N HIS A 366 11.40 -21.28 -9.19
CA HIS A 366 10.42 -21.04 -10.25
C HIS A 366 10.07 -19.56 -10.45
N ILE A 367 10.30 -18.71 -9.45
CA ILE A 367 10.21 -17.26 -9.57
C ILE A 367 11.64 -16.73 -9.55
N VAL A 368 12.15 -16.33 -10.71
CA VAL A 368 13.58 -16.04 -10.95
C VAL A 368 13.79 -14.64 -11.48
N GLY A 369 14.96 -14.06 -11.25
CA GLY A 369 15.41 -12.85 -11.92
C GLY A 369 15.87 -13.16 -13.35
N HIS A 370 15.83 -12.16 -14.21
CA HIS A 370 16.31 -12.32 -15.59
C HIS A 370 17.79 -12.70 -15.69
N ASN A 371 18.61 -12.22 -14.75
CA ASN A 371 20.01 -12.59 -14.54
C ASN A 371 20.23 -14.05 -14.10
N GLU A 372 19.19 -14.73 -13.61
CA GLU A 372 19.24 -16.13 -13.16
C GLU A 372 18.78 -17.10 -14.25
N VAL A 373 18.23 -16.59 -15.36
CA VAL A 373 17.80 -17.40 -16.50
C VAL A 373 19.03 -17.98 -17.21
N PRO A 374 19.11 -19.32 -17.41
CA PRO A 374 20.27 -19.94 -18.06
C PRO A 374 20.54 -19.41 -19.47
N GLY A 375 21.81 -19.08 -19.74
CA GLY A 375 22.26 -18.63 -21.06
C GLY A 375 22.00 -17.14 -21.34
N ASN A 376 21.73 -16.36 -20.30
CA ASN A 376 21.53 -14.91 -20.39
C ASN A 376 22.74 -14.11 -19.89
N ASP A 377 22.91 -12.90 -20.41
CA ASP A 377 23.99 -11.94 -20.09
C ASP A 377 23.48 -10.68 -19.38
N HIS A 378 22.21 -10.67 -18.99
CA HIS A 378 21.55 -9.55 -18.34
C HIS A 378 21.81 -9.49 -16.83
N THR A 379 21.61 -8.30 -16.26
CA THR A 379 21.88 -7.99 -14.84
C THR A 379 20.63 -7.67 -14.03
N ASP A 380 19.46 -7.50 -14.67
CA ASP A 380 18.19 -7.25 -14.01
C ASP A 380 17.64 -8.52 -13.29
N PRO A 381 16.91 -8.37 -12.17
CA PRO A 381 16.42 -7.12 -11.56
C PRO A 381 17.46 -6.35 -10.72
N GLY A 382 18.69 -6.84 -10.67
CA GLY A 382 19.82 -6.13 -10.06
C GLY A 382 19.96 -6.32 -8.55
N PRO A 383 21.03 -5.76 -7.95
CA PRO A 383 21.39 -5.98 -6.55
C PRO A 383 20.46 -5.29 -5.55
N HIS A 384 19.67 -4.30 -6.01
CA HIS A 384 18.74 -3.54 -5.19
C HIS A 384 17.33 -4.14 -5.16
N TRP A 385 17.07 -5.18 -5.97
CA TRP A 385 15.83 -5.94 -5.88
C TRP A 385 15.84 -6.82 -4.62
N ASN A 386 14.95 -6.51 -3.67
CA ASN A 386 14.87 -7.19 -2.39
C ASN A 386 14.06 -8.48 -2.53
N TRP A 387 14.74 -9.56 -2.91
CA TRP A 387 14.13 -10.88 -3.06
C TRP A 387 13.46 -11.41 -1.81
N ASN A 388 14.02 -11.15 -0.62
CA ASN A 388 13.42 -11.63 0.63
C ASN A 388 12.09 -10.93 0.88
N TYR A 389 12.04 -9.61 0.70
CA TYR A 389 10.81 -8.84 0.82
C TYR A 389 9.77 -9.28 -0.21
N TYR A 390 10.18 -9.33 -1.47
CA TYR A 390 9.29 -9.74 -2.56
C TYR A 390 8.72 -11.15 -2.39
N MET A 391 9.57 -12.13 -2.05
CA MET A 391 9.10 -13.50 -1.83
C MET A 391 8.25 -13.63 -0.57
N SER A 392 8.52 -12.85 0.47
CA SER A 392 7.63 -12.80 1.64
C SER A 392 6.22 -12.39 1.24
N LEU A 393 6.07 -11.36 0.39
CA LEU A 393 4.78 -10.91 -0.14
C LEU A 393 4.14 -11.98 -1.05
N VAL A 394 4.92 -12.63 -1.92
CA VAL A 394 4.40 -13.70 -2.80
C VAL A 394 3.94 -14.91 -1.99
N GLN A 395 4.61 -15.23 -0.89
CA GLN A 395 4.27 -16.38 -0.04
C GLN A 395 3.18 -16.04 0.97
N SER A 396 3.09 -14.78 1.42
CA SER A 396 2.08 -14.26 2.35
C SER A 396 0.72 -14.04 1.69
N GLY A 397 0.32 -14.87 0.73
CA GLY A 397 -0.98 -14.81 0.07
C GLY A 397 -2.20 -15.08 0.96
N GLY A 398 -2.01 -15.18 2.29
CA GLY A 398 -3.09 -15.03 3.25
C GLY A 398 -3.06 -13.61 3.79
N GLY A 399 -4.22 -12.96 3.89
CA GLY A 399 -4.40 -11.74 4.68
C GLY A 399 -3.82 -11.92 6.07
N LEU A 400 -3.70 -10.79 6.78
CA LEU A 400 -3.33 -10.74 8.20
C LEU A 400 -3.73 -12.02 8.92
N LYS A 401 -2.73 -12.79 9.38
CA LYS A 401 -2.94 -13.96 10.23
C LYS A 401 -3.36 -13.45 11.61
N LEU A 402 -4.62 -13.03 11.71
CA LEU A 402 -5.26 -12.59 12.94
C LEU A 402 -6.51 -13.45 13.11
N GLY A 403 -6.58 -14.21 14.20
CA GLY A 403 -7.80 -14.77 14.74
C GLY A 403 -8.00 -14.15 16.14
N GLY A 404 -9.18 -13.55 16.37
CA GLY A 404 -9.50 -12.66 17.52
C GLY A 404 -9.04 -11.23 17.24
N SER A 405 -9.80 -10.14 17.43
CA SER A 405 -10.95 -9.88 18.31
C SER A 405 -12.20 -9.42 17.53
N PRO A 406 -13.44 -9.73 17.97
CA PRO A 406 -14.64 -8.99 17.57
C PRO A 406 -14.42 -7.51 17.83
N THR A 407 -14.87 -6.62 16.93
CA THR A 407 -14.57 -5.20 17.10
C THR A 407 -15.79 -4.34 17.39
N ASP A 408 -15.98 -3.81 18.60
CA ASP A 408 -17.05 -2.86 18.94
C ASP A 408 -16.52 -1.44 19.13
N PHE A 409 -16.28 -0.75 18.01
CA PHE A 409 -15.80 0.63 18.05
C PHE A 409 -16.82 1.60 18.65
N SER A 410 -18.10 1.23 18.67
CA SER A 410 -19.23 2.03 19.14
C SER A 410 -19.46 1.94 20.66
N GLY A 411 -19.09 0.83 21.27
CA GLY A 411 -19.33 0.46 22.67
C GLY A 411 -20.80 0.12 22.94
N ASP A 412 -21.51 -0.39 21.93
CA ASP A 412 -22.93 -0.71 22.00
C ASP A 412 -23.25 -2.21 22.23
N GLY A 413 -22.18 -3.01 22.38
CA GLY A 413 -22.21 -4.45 22.59
C GLY A 413 -22.40 -5.26 21.32
N LYS A 414 -22.17 -4.68 20.13
CA LYS A 414 -22.18 -5.38 18.85
C LYS A 414 -20.87 -5.17 18.13
N ALA A 415 -20.39 -6.22 17.47
CA ALA A 415 -19.29 -6.12 16.54
C ALA A 415 -19.68 -5.22 15.36
N ASP A 416 -18.81 -4.27 15.08
CA ASP A 416 -18.73 -3.37 13.94
C ASP A 416 -17.75 -3.92 12.90
N VAL A 417 -17.56 -3.19 11.80
CA VAL A 417 -16.55 -3.53 10.78
C VAL A 417 -15.70 -2.31 10.42
N VAL A 418 -14.44 -2.55 10.09
CA VAL A 418 -13.48 -1.51 9.69
C VAL A 418 -12.75 -1.88 8.41
N THR A 419 -12.37 -0.87 7.63
CA THR A 419 -11.44 -1.04 6.53
C THR A 419 -10.36 0.04 6.50
N PHE A 420 -9.13 -0.41 6.25
CA PHE A 420 -7.93 0.39 6.11
C PHE A 420 -7.54 0.42 4.63
N THR A 421 -7.53 1.62 4.06
CA THR A 421 -7.10 1.81 2.68
C THR A 421 -5.58 1.85 2.59
N HIS A 422 -4.99 1.22 1.58
CA HIS A 422 -3.53 1.22 1.37
C HIS A 422 -3.07 2.29 0.37
N GLY A 423 -3.92 3.29 0.09
CA GLY A 423 -3.60 4.41 -0.80
C GLY A 423 -2.80 5.51 -0.10
N ALA A 424 -2.41 6.55 -0.84
CA ALA A 424 -1.60 7.67 -0.30
C ALA A 424 -2.25 8.45 0.86
N ALA A 425 -3.56 8.30 1.06
CA ALA A 425 -4.29 8.89 2.18
C ALA A 425 -4.35 7.97 3.41
N ALA A 426 -4.17 6.65 3.23
CA ALA A 426 -4.38 5.63 4.27
C ALA A 426 -5.57 5.94 5.18
N ASP A 427 -6.73 6.20 4.55
CA ASP A 427 -7.99 6.46 5.23
C ASP A 427 -8.50 5.19 5.91
N VAL A 428 -9.17 5.37 7.04
CA VAL A 428 -9.87 4.31 7.79
C VAL A 428 -11.36 4.60 7.77
N TYR A 429 -12.14 3.62 7.33
CA TYR A 429 -13.60 3.67 7.29
C TYR A 429 -14.16 2.63 8.24
N ALA A 430 -15.15 3.00 9.05
CA ALA A 430 -15.86 2.06 9.90
C ALA A 430 -17.37 2.13 9.61
N ALA A 431 -18.06 1.01 9.83
CA ALA A 431 -19.51 0.92 9.75
C ALA A 431 -20.01 0.16 10.98
N THR A 432 -20.87 0.82 11.77
CA THR A 432 -21.33 0.24 13.02
C THR A 432 -22.50 -0.72 12.82
N SER A 433 -22.60 -1.79 13.58
CA SER A 433 -23.72 -2.72 13.47
C SER A 433 -25.02 -2.15 14.02
N THR A 434 -26.13 -2.54 13.39
CA THR A 434 -27.50 -2.28 13.88
C THR A 434 -28.16 -3.55 14.41
N GLY A 435 -27.46 -4.68 14.36
CA GLY A 435 -27.94 -6.02 14.63
C GLY A 435 -28.77 -6.68 13.51
N ALA A 436 -28.89 -6.01 12.37
CA ALA A 436 -29.51 -6.58 11.16
C ALA A 436 -28.84 -6.10 9.87
N GLY A 437 -27.66 -5.48 9.99
CA GLY A 437 -26.96 -4.76 8.93
C GLY A 437 -25.98 -3.74 9.51
N PHE A 438 -25.05 -3.27 8.69
CA PHE A 438 -24.12 -2.20 9.08
C PHE A 438 -24.65 -0.82 8.65
N SER A 439 -24.54 0.17 9.53
CA SER A 439 -25.12 1.49 9.34
C SER A 439 -24.26 2.39 8.42
N GLY A 440 -24.94 3.19 7.59
CA GLY A 440 -24.33 4.26 6.80
C GLY A 440 -23.63 3.82 5.50
N THR A 441 -23.41 4.79 4.60
CA THR A 441 -22.36 4.69 3.57
C THR A 441 -21.01 4.85 4.27
N THR A 442 -20.01 4.03 3.95
CA THR A 442 -18.62 4.08 4.47
C THR A 442 -18.22 5.47 4.99
N VAL A 443 -18.25 5.65 6.31
CA VAL A 443 -17.88 6.93 6.93
C VAL A 443 -16.41 6.88 7.24
N LYS A 444 -15.66 7.88 6.78
CA LYS A 444 -14.25 8.00 7.15
C LYS A 444 -14.15 8.39 8.62
N TRP A 445 -13.54 7.52 9.43
CA TRP A 445 -13.32 7.72 10.86
C TRP A 445 -11.89 8.18 11.18
N ASN A 446 -10.93 7.93 10.28
CA ASN A 446 -9.55 8.40 10.40
C ASN A 446 -8.88 8.60 9.03
N ASP A 447 -7.76 9.31 9.02
CA ASP A 447 -6.84 9.38 7.89
C ASP A 447 -5.38 9.25 8.32
N TYR A 448 -4.54 8.80 7.39
CA TYR A 448 -3.12 8.56 7.62
C TYR A 448 -2.81 7.52 8.71
N PHE A 449 -3.57 6.43 8.75
CA PHE A 449 -3.40 5.36 9.72
C PHE A 449 -3.30 4.00 9.04
N ALA A 450 -2.40 3.13 9.54
CA ALA A 450 -2.02 1.89 8.87
C ALA A 450 -1.50 2.14 7.45
N LEU A 451 -0.44 2.94 7.35
CA LEU A 451 0.22 3.25 6.08
C LEU A 451 0.67 1.97 5.36
N SER A 452 0.90 2.07 4.04
CA SER A 452 1.32 0.89 3.26
C SER A 452 2.59 0.26 3.85
N GLY A 453 2.49 -1.00 4.26
CA GLY A 453 3.56 -1.76 4.93
C GLY A 453 3.21 -2.15 6.35
N GLU A 454 2.29 -1.42 6.97
CA GLU A 454 1.91 -1.59 8.37
C GLU A 454 0.83 -2.67 8.51
N VAL A 455 0.73 -3.23 9.72
CA VAL A 455 -0.23 -4.27 10.07
C VAL A 455 -1.28 -3.63 10.99
N PRO A 456 -2.51 -3.37 10.51
CA PRO A 456 -3.60 -2.91 11.38
C PRO A 456 -4.23 -4.05 12.18
N SER A 457 -4.78 -3.70 13.34
CA SER A 457 -5.63 -4.54 14.20
C SER A 457 -6.52 -3.62 15.06
N SER A 458 -7.28 -4.18 15.99
CA SER A 458 -8.20 -3.47 16.89
C SER A 458 -8.23 -4.09 18.29
N GLY A 459 -8.73 -3.33 19.26
CA GLY A 459 -8.92 -3.76 20.64
C GLY A 459 -9.18 -2.59 21.59
N ASP A 460 -9.79 -2.82 22.76
CA ASP A 460 -10.04 -1.80 23.79
C ASP A 460 -8.77 -1.54 24.60
N PHE A 461 -7.84 -0.75 24.06
CA PHE A 461 -6.53 -0.56 24.69
C PHE A 461 -6.58 0.39 25.88
N ASP A 462 -7.63 1.20 26.03
CA ASP A 462 -7.79 2.17 27.12
C ASP A 462 -8.82 1.78 28.21
N GLY A 463 -9.59 0.73 27.96
CA GLY A 463 -10.52 0.10 28.91
C GLY A 463 -11.81 0.89 29.07
N ASP A 464 -12.20 1.67 28.06
CA ASP A 464 -13.40 2.50 28.09
C ASP A 464 -14.65 1.80 27.54
N GLY A 465 -14.51 0.53 27.13
CA GLY A 465 -15.53 -0.33 26.55
C GLY A 465 -15.80 -0.05 25.08
N LYS A 466 -14.87 0.59 24.37
CA LYS A 466 -14.88 0.75 22.91
C LYS A 466 -13.56 0.28 22.37
N ASP A 467 -13.62 -0.48 21.29
CA ASP A 467 -12.39 -0.84 20.63
C ASP A 467 -11.77 0.35 19.92
N ASP A 468 -10.46 0.31 19.84
CA ASP A 468 -9.60 1.27 19.17
C ASP A 468 -8.96 0.61 17.94
N ILE A 469 -8.24 1.42 17.15
CA ILE A 469 -7.39 0.90 16.08
C ILE A 469 -5.92 0.96 16.50
N VAL A 470 -5.17 -0.08 16.13
CA VAL A 470 -3.71 -0.14 16.30
C VAL A 470 -3.03 -0.47 14.98
N THR A 471 -1.82 0.02 14.78
CA THR A 471 -0.99 -0.40 13.65
C THR A 471 0.48 -0.64 14.04
N PHE A 472 1.04 -1.72 13.49
CA PHE A 472 2.43 -2.14 13.71
C PHE A 472 3.26 -1.84 12.46
N THR A 473 4.29 -0.99 12.59
CA THR A 473 5.01 -0.44 11.42
C THR A 473 6.02 -1.38 10.75
N ARG A 474 6.41 -2.49 11.41
CA ARG A 474 7.31 -3.56 10.91
C ARG A 474 8.73 -3.16 10.46
N GLY A 475 9.04 -1.87 10.36
CA GLY A 475 10.37 -1.37 9.97
C GLY A 475 11.44 -1.59 11.04
N SER A 476 12.65 -1.08 10.82
CA SER A 476 13.74 -1.16 11.81
C SER A 476 13.46 -0.44 13.14
N LEU A 477 12.47 0.46 13.12
CA LEU A 477 11.92 1.07 14.34
C LEU A 477 10.84 0.20 14.96
N ALA A 478 9.99 -0.47 14.16
CA ALA A 478 8.88 -1.29 14.64
C ALA A 478 8.03 -0.58 15.71
N ASP A 479 7.74 0.70 15.47
CA ASP A 479 6.83 1.48 16.30
C ASP A 479 5.40 0.90 16.22
N VAL A 480 4.63 1.11 17.29
CA VAL A 480 3.19 0.79 17.39
C VAL A 480 2.41 2.06 17.65
N TYR A 481 1.42 2.35 16.80
CA TYR A 481 0.55 3.52 16.92
C TYR A 481 -0.89 3.10 17.22
N VAL A 482 -1.54 3.79 18.15
CA VAL A 482 -2.94 3.58 18.55
C VAL A 482 -3.75 4.83 18.25
N GLY A 483 -4.94 4.64 17.68
CA GLY A 483 -5.94 5.67 17.45
C GLY A 483 -7.20 5.36 18.26
N LEU A 484 -7.39 6.06 19.37
CA LEU A 484 -8.51 5.81 20.28
C LEU A 484 -9.87 6.09 19.64
N SER A 485 -10.86 5.24 19.89
CA SER A 485 -12.24 5.46 19.43
C SER A 485 -13.00 6.44 20.32
N SER A 486 -13.96 7.11 19.72
CA SER A 486 -14.95 7.95 20.42
C SER A 486 -16.37 7.39 20.30
N GLY A 487 -16.54 6.21 19.71
CA GLY A 487 -17.84 5.66 19.33
C GLY A 487 -18.36 6.14 17.98
N SER A 488 -17.65 7.06 17.31
CA SER A 488 -18.08 7.63 16.03
C SER A 488 -16.94 8.15 15.13
N ALA A 489 -15.70 8.08 15.60
CA ALA A 489 -14.47 8.44 14.91
C ALA A 489 -13.26 7.95 15.71
N PHE A 490 -12.11 7.78 15.06
CA PHE A 490 -10.84 7.49 15.72
C PHE A 490 -10.00 8.76 15.86
N ALA A 491 -9.28 8.90 16.98
CA ALA A 491 -8.25 9.91 17.15
C ALA A 491 -7.06 9.65 16.20
N GLY A 492 -6.27 10.70 15.93
CA GLY A 492 -5.03 10.53 15.15
C GLY A 492 -4.04 9.62 15.88
N GLY A 493 -3.30 8.81 15.12
CA GLY A 493 -2.40 7.81 15.69
C GLY A 493 -1.33 8.39 16.62
N VAL A 494 -1.32 7.91 17.86
CA VAL A 494 -0.32 8.23 18.88
C VAL A 494 0.60 7.04 19.04
N LYS A 495 1.92 7.29 19.09
CA LYS A 495 2.87 6.21 19.33
C LYS A 495 2.76 5.71 20.76
N TRP A 496 2.41 4.43 20.92
CA TRP A 496 2.28 3.75 22.21
C TRP A 496 3.45 2.81 22.51
N ASN A 497 4.18 2.36 21.49
CA ASN A 497 5.41 1.58 21.65
C ASN A 497 6.45 1.91 20.57
N ASP A 498 7.74 1.79 20.89
CA ASP A 498 8.85 2.14 20.00
C ASP A 498 9.66 0.95 19.47
N PHE A 499 9.31 -0.30 19.84
CA PHE A 499 9.96 -1.51 19.33
C PHE A 499 9.14 -2.77 19.61
N PHE A 500 8.21 -3.11 18.73
CA PHE A 500 7.39 -4.32 18.84
C PHE A 500 6.95 -4.87 17.48
N ALA A 501 6.88 -6.20 17.36
CA ALA A 501 6.51 -6.90 16.11
C ALA A 501 7.46 -6.59 14.94
N VAL A 502 8.76 -6.74 15.15
CA VAL A 502 9.82 -6.34 14.20
C VAL A 502 9.82 -7.25 12.96
N GLY A 503 10.03 -6.69 11.76
CA GLY A 503 10.19 -7.50 10.55
C GLY A 503 9.02 -8.45 10.27
N GLY A 504 9.28 -9.76 10.27
CA GLY A 504 8.33 -10.81 9.87
C GLY A 504 7.55 -11.45 11.00
N GLU A 505 7.62 -10.93 12.23
CA GLU A 505 6.87 -11.44 13.39
C GLU A 505 5.35 -11.37 13.14
N VAL A 506 4.50 -11.98 13.96
CA VAL A 506 3.04 -11.94 13.80
C VAL A 506 2.43 -11.32 15.06
N PRO A 507 1.93 -10.07 15.04
CA PRO A 507 1.27 -9.47 16.16
C PRO A 507 -0.18 -9.95 16.27
N ALA A 508 -0.73 -9.90 17.48
CA ALA A 508 -2.16 -9.99 17.77
C ALA A 508 -2.48 -9.11 19.00
N THR A 509 -3.76 -8.88 19.26
CA THR A 509 -4.29 -8.04 20.34
C THR A 509 -5.24 -8.84 21.21
N GLY A 510 -5.28 -8.57 22.52
CA GLY A 510 -6.16 -9.24 23.47
C GLY A 510 -5.80 -8.96 24.92
N ASP A 511 -6.72 -9.16 25.86
CA ASP A 511 -6.52 -8.94 27.30
C ASP A 511 -5.79 -10.12 27.93
N PHE A 512 -4.46 -10.12 27.88
CA PHE A 512 -3.66 -11.26 28.34
C PHE A 512 -3.51 -11.28 29.86
N ASP A 513 -3.73 -10.16 30.57
CA ASP A 513 -3.58 -10.08 32.04
C ASP A 513 -4.89 -9.99 32.84
N GLY A 514 -6.01 -9.83 32.15
CA GLY A 514 -7.37 -9.86 32.69
C GLY A 514 -7.74 -8.56 33.40
N ASP A 515 -7.12 -7.45 33.03
CA ASP A 515 -7.36 -6.14 33.63
C ASP A 515 -8.46 -5.32 32.92
N GLY A 516 -9.03 -5.89 31.85
CA GLY A 516 -10.08 -5.29 31.02
C GLY A 516 -9.55 -4.30 29.98
N LYS A 517 -8.26 -4.35 29.66
CA LYS A 517 -7.65 -3.63 28.53
C LYS A 517 -6.96 -4.62 27.63
N ASP A 518 -7.09 -4.40 26.33
CA ASP A 518 -6.34 -5.18 25.38
C ASP A 518 -4.86 -4.82 25.43
N ASP A 519 -4.04 -5.85 25.33
CA ASP A 519 -2.59 -5.81 25.23
C ASP A 519 -2.16 -6.14 23.79
N ILE A 520 -0.84 -6.19 23.57
CA ILE A 520 -0.28 -6.70 22.31
C ILE A 520 0.64 -7.88 22.56
N VAL A 521 0.53 -8.91 21.72
CA VAL A 521 1.46 -10.03 21.63
C VAL A 521 2.11 -10.04 20.26
N THR A 522 3.34 -10.52 20.16
CA THR A 522 3.96 -10.87 18.89
C THR A 522 4.65 -12.23 18.94
N PHE A 523 4.46 -13.01 17.88
CA PHE A 523 5.06 -14.33 17.69
C PHE A 523 6.19 -14.22 16.68
N THR A 524 7.38 -14.73 17.00
CA THR A 524 8.51 -14.64 16.07
C THR A 524 8.27 -15.40 14.78
N ASN A 525 7.42 -16.43 14.83
CA ASN A 525 7.04 -17.27 13.70
C ASN A 525 8.26 -17.77 12.89
N ASP A 526 9.35 -18.03 13.63
CA ASP A 526 10.60 -18.55 13.12
C ASP A 526 10.88 -19.92 13.75
N ALA A 527 12.12 -20.40 13.66
CA ALA A 527 12.47 -21.70 14.25
C ALA A 527 12.47 -21.70 15.79
N ASN A 528 12.56 -20.52 16.42
CA ASN A 528 12.51 -20.40 17.87
C ASN A 528 11.06 -20.33 18.36
N GLY A 529 10.19 -19.65 17.61
CA GLY A 529 8.78 -19.46 17.96
C GLY A 529 8.62 -18.76 19.30
N ASP A 530 9.36 -17.69 19.58
CA ASP A 530 9.18 -16.97 20.84
C ASP A 530 7.91 -16.11 20.79
N ALA A 531 7.22 -15.96 21.93
CA ALA A 531 6.09 -15.05 22.10
C ALA A 531 6.43 -13.94 23.09
N PHE A 532 6.30 -12.69 22.65
CA PHE A 532 6.53 -11.49 23.46
C PHE A 532 5.23 -10.73 23.66
N VAL A 533 4.94 -10.32 24.89
CA VAL A 533 3.74 -9.55 25.26
C VAL A 533 4.16 -8.18 25.80
N ALA A 534 3.46 -7.13 25.40
CA ALA A 534 3.57 -5.80 25.99
C ALA A 534 2.19 -5.37 26.50
N LEU A 535 2.10 -5.22 27.83
CA LEU A 535 0.85 -4.89 28.51
C LEU A 535 0.46 -3.41 28.29
N SER A 536 -0.83 -3.12 28.16
CA SER A 536 -1.38 -1.77 28.12
C SER A 536 -1.53 -1.19 29.53
N ASP A 537 -1.25 0.11 29.69
CA ASP A 537 -1.61 0.86 30.91
C ASP A 537 -2.81 1.81 30.69
N GLY A 538 -3.45 1.72 29.53
CA GLY A 538 -4.52 2.60 29.06
C GLY A 538 -4.04 3.91 28.42
N ALA A 539 -2.72 4.10 28.27
CA ALA A 539 -2.15 5.23 27.55
C ALA A 539 -0.94 4.88 26.67
N LYS A 540 -0.33 3.71 26.88
CA LYS A 540 0.80 3.17 26.12
C LYS A 540 0.95 1.67 26.39
N PHE A 541 1.74 1.00 25.54
CA PHE A 541 2.19 -0.36 25.83
C PHE A 541 3.54 -0.33 26.57
N GLY A 542 3.71 -1.24 27.52
CA GLY A 542 4.96 -1.50 28.21
C GLY A 542 6.07 -2.04 27.31
N ALA A 543 7.20 -2.46 27.90
CA ALA A 543 8.22 -3.15 27.12
C ALA A 543 7.74 -4.57 26.76
N GLY A 544 8.10 -5.05 25.56
CA GLY A 544 7.87 -6.43 25.17
C GLY A 544 8.65 -7.40 26.07
N VAL A 545 7.92 -8.25 26.80
CA VAL A 545 8.48 -9.28 27.68
C VAL A 545 8.21 -10.64 27.05
N LYS A 546 9.22 -11.50 27.00
CA LYS A 546 9.03 -12.87 26.52
C LYS A 546 8.19 -13.66 27.52
N TRP A 547 7.04 -14.14 27.07
CA TRP A 547 6.07 -14.90 27.88
C TRP A 547 6.14 -16.40 27.62
N HIS A 548 6.61 -16.82 26.43
CA HIS A 548 6.74 -18.23 26.09
C HIS A 548 7.87 -18.46 25.08
N ASP A 549 8.51 -19.63 25.19
CA ASP A 549 9.49 -20.16 24.24
C ASP A 549 8.80 -21.21 23.36
N PHE A 550 8.93 -21.17 22.03
CA PHE A 550 8.36 -22.18 21.13
C PHE A 550 6.82 -22.26 21.12
N LEU A 551 6.17 -21.13 20.86
CA LEU A 551 4.75 -20.94 20.59
C LEU A 551 4.58 -20.37 19.17
N ALA A 552 3.85 -21.08 18.31
CA ALA A 552 3.70 -20.79 16.88
C ALA A 552 5.03 -20.67 16.08
N PRO A 553 5.89 -21.72 16.08
CA PRO A 553 7.03 -21.81 15.17
C PRO A 553 6.65 -21.74 13.68
N ASN A 554 7.66 -21.51 12.84
CA ASN A 554 7.53 -21.19 11.41
C ASN A 554 6.46 -21.99 10.66
N GLY A 555 5.49 -21.27 10.12
CA GLY A 555 4.44 -21.79 9.25
C GLY A 555 3.12 -22.08 9.96
N GLU A 556 3.09 -22.01 11.28
CA GLU A 556 1.86 -22.14 12.06
C GLU A 556 1.01 -20.86 12.00
N PHE A 557 -0.24 -20.98 12.45
CA PHE A 557 -1.18 -19.86 12.53
C PHE A 557 -1.52 -19.64 14.01
N PRO A 558 -1.01 -18.57 14.64
CA PRO A 558 -1.47 -18.17 15.97
C PRO A 558 -2.79 -17.39 15.88
N ALA A 559 -3.64 -17.57 16.88
CA ALA A 559 -4.83 -16.80 17.18
C ALA A 559 -4.92 -16.61 18.70
N VAL A 560 -5.76 -15.68 19.14
CA VAL A 560 -5.95 -15.35 20.55
C VAL A 560 -7.43 -15.34 20.92
N GLY A 561 -7.73 -15.62 22.19
CA GLY A 561 -9.09 -15.61 22.74
C GLY A 561 -9.19 -16.39 24.06
N ASP A 562 -10.17 -16.08 24.90
CA ASP A 562 -10.40 -16.72 26.21
C ASP A 562 -11.10 -18.07 26.05
N VAL A 563 -10.33 -19.09 25.69
CA VAL A 563 -10.87 -20.44 25.44
C VAL A 563 -11.27 -21.16 26.73
N ASN A 564 -10.94 -20.61 27.90
CA ASN A 564 -11.17 -21.25 29.19
C ASN A 564 -12.19 -20.53 30.09
N GLY A 565 -12.55 -19.30 29.75
CA GLY A 565 -13.58 -18.49 30.40
C GLY A 565 -13.12 -17.86 31.72
N ASP A 566 -11.80 -17.63 31.89
CA ASP A 566 -11.24 -17.00 33.09
C ASP A 566 -11.01 -15.48 32.96
N GLY A 567 -11.43 -14.91 31.84
CA GLY A 567 -11.32 -13.49 31.51
C GLY A 567 -9.93 -13.07 31.06
N LYS A 568 -9.10 -14.01 30.59
CA LYS A 568 -7.81 -13.71 29.95
C LYS A 568 -7.73 -14.38 28.59
N ASP A 569 -7.21 -13.65 27.62
CA ASP A 569 -6.98 -14.22 26.31
C ASP A 569 -5.83 -15.23 26.35
N ASP A 570 -6.11 -16.40 25.80
CA ASP A 570 -5.15 -17.49 25.62
C ASP A 570 -4.57 -17.45 24.21
N VAL A 571 -3.51 -18.23 23.96
CA VAL A 571 -2.99 -18.42 22.60
C VAL A 571 -3.41 -19.77 22.06
N VAL A 572 -4.06 -19.75 20.89
CA VAL A 572 -4.42 -20.93 20.10
C VAL A 572 -3.49 -21.02 18.88
N VAL A 573 -2.81 -22.14 18.71
CA VAL A 573 -1.88 -22.37 17.60
C VAL A 573 -2.40 -23.49 16.71
N PHE A 574 -2.67 -23.17 15.45
CA PHE A 574 -3.10 -24.13 14.44
C PHE A 574 -1.90 -24.56 13.60
N THR A 575 -1.53 -25.84 13.69
CA THR A 575 -0.50 -26.44 12.84
C THR A 575 -1.08 -26.68 11.44
N GLN A 576 -0.82 -25.73 10.53
CA GLN A 576 -1.25 -25.78 9.13
C GLN A 576 -0.58 -26.96 8.36
N GLY A 577 -1.17 -27.37 7.23
CA GLY A 577 -0.72 -28.53 6.45
C GLY A 577 -1.45 -29.83 6.79
N THR A 578 -0.84 -31.00 6.57
CA THR A 578 -1.54 -32.30 6.67
C THR A 578 -1.85 -32.77 8.09
N ARG A 579 -1.28 -32.10 9.10
CA ARG A 579 -1.39 -32.49 10.51
C ARG A 579 -2.64 -31.89 11.15
N GLY A 580 -2.83 -30.57 11.02
CA GLY A 580 -4.02 -29.88 11.55
C GLY A 580 -4.15 -29.96 13.07
N ASP A 581 -3.06 -30.15 13.82
CA ASP A 581 -3.14 -30.17 15.27
C ASP A 581 -3.40 -28.75 15.80
N VAL A 582 -4.15 -28.64 16.89
CA VAL A 582 -4.41 -27.38 17.59
C VAL A 582 -3.82 -27.45 18.99
N PHE A 583 -2.95 -26.51 19.30
CA PHE A 583 -2.34 -26.36 20.61
C PHE A 583 -2.88 -25.12 21.30
N VAL A 584 -3.06 -25.18 22.62
CA VAL A 584 -3.48 -24.04 23.45
C VAL A 584 -2.43 -23.79 24.52
N ALA A 585 -2.00 -22.55 24.64
CA ALA A 585 -1.16 -22.06 25.73
C ALA A 585 -1.97 -21.06 26.56
N LEU A 586 -2.42 -21.50 27.75
CA LEU A 586 -3.29 -20.68 28.60
C LEU A 586 -2.52 -19.49 29.19
N SER A 587 -3.13 -18.31 29.23
CA SER A 587 -2.54 -17.17 29.92
C SER A 587 -2.60 -17.36 31.43
N THR A 588 -1.54 -16.89 32.09
CA THR A 588 -1.45 -16.81 33.55
C THR A 588 -1.52 -15.38 34.07
N GLY A 589 -1.70 -14.41 33.16
CA GLY A 589 -1.60 -12.97 33.39
C GLY A 589 -0.19 -12.43 33.62
N SER A 590 0.84 -13.26 33.43
CA SER A 590 2.24 -12.83 33.48
C SER A 590 3.17 -13.69 32.61
N GLY A 591 2.57 -14.50 31.75
CA GLY A 591 3.21 -15.56 30.97
C GLY A 591 2.17 -16.53 30.41
N PHE A 592 2.55 -17.32 29.41
CA PHE A 592 1.72 -18.42 28.93
C PHE A 592 2.17 -19.75 29.53
N ALA A 593 1.21 -20.60 29.91
CA ALA A 593 1.47 -21.96 30.33
C ALA A 593 2.00 -22.80 29.14
N PRO A 594 2.69 -23.93 29.40
CA PRO A 594 3.19 -24.79 28.33
C PRO A 594 2.07 -25.24 27.38
N ALA A 595 2.23 -24.98 26.09
CA ALA A 595 1.24 -25.34 25.06
C ALA A 595 0.85 -26.83 25.14
N GLN A 596 -0.45 -27.10 25.22
CA GLN A 596 -1.03 -28.45 25.26
C GLN A 596 -1.82 -28.75 23.99
N LEU A 597 -1.78 -30.00 23.52
CA LEU A 597 -2.63 -30.45 22.41
C LEU A 597 -4.11 -30.41 22.84
N ALA A 598 -4.88 -29.52 22.23
CA ALA A 598 -6.28 -29.28 22.53
C ALA A 598 -7.25 -29.92 21.53
N HIS A 599 -6.83 -30.07 20.27
CA HIS A 599 -7.60 -30.78 19.23
C HIS A 599 -6.67 -31.38 18.16
N GLU A 600 -7.10 -32.46 17.51
CA GLU A 600 -6.37 -33.11 16.41
C GLU A 600 -7.13 -32.89 15.09
N PHE A 601 -6.42 -32.59 14.00
CA PHE A 601 -6.99 -32.46 12.65
C PHE A 601 -8.15 -31.44 12.52
N PHE A 602 -7.86 -30.18 12.84
CA PHE A 602 -8.71 -29.03 12.59
C PHE A 602 -7.94 -27.96 11.79
N ALA A 603 -8.65 -27.26 10.89
CA ALA A 603 -8.06 -26.32 9.94
C ALA A 603 -6.85 -26.87 9.13
N PRO A 604 -6.93 -28.08 8.54
CA PRO A 604 -5.82 -28.63 7.76
C PRO A 604 -5.54 -27.82 6.48
N GLY A 605 -4.33 -27.96 5.94
CA GLY A 605 -3.99 -27.41 4.62
C GLY A 605 -3.88 -25.89 4.62
N ALA A 606 -4.82 -25.21 3.96
CA ALA A 606 -4.88 -23.76 3.79
C ALA A 606 -6.24 -23.19 4.24
N GLU A 607 -6.97 -23.94 5.07
CA GLU A 607 -8.18 -23.44 5.70
C GLU A 607 -7.86 -22.27 6.64
N GLN A 608 -8.83 -21.38 6.83
CA GLN A 608 -8.65 -20.17 7.62
C GLN A 608 -9.29 -20.35 8.99
N PRO A 609 -8.51 -20.54 10.08
CA PRO A 609 -9.07 -20.66 11.43
C PRO A 609 -9.33 -19.30 12.10
N ARG A 610 -10.34 -19.25 12.97
CA ARG A 610 -10.69 -18.15 13.88
C ARG A 610 -11.02 -18.69 15.27
N VAL A 611 -11.04 -17.80 16.25
CA VAL A 611 -11.34 -18.06 17.66
C VAL A 611 -12.43 -17.08 18.09
N GLY A 612 -13.46 -17.54 18.81
CA GLY A 612 -14.57 -16.72 19.31
C GLY A 612 -15.71 -17.54 19.92
N ASP A 613 -16.50 -16.97 20.84
CA ASP A 613 -17.60 -17.63 21.55
C ASP A 613 -18.86 -17.73 20.68
N VAL A 614 -18.88 -18.70 19.76
CA VAL A 614 -19.98 -18.86 18.80
C VAL A 614 -21.22 -19.50 19.44
N ASN A 615 -21.14 -19.93 20.69
CA ASN A 615 -22.22 -20.63 21.39
C ASN A 615 -22.81 -19.86 22.59
N GLY A 616 -22.13 -18.83 23.05
CA GLY A 616 -22.56 -17.89 24.09
C GLY A 616 -22.39 -18.44 25.50
N ASP A 617 -21.42 -19.32 25.72
CA ASP A 617 -21.14 -19.90 27.05
C ASP A 617 -19.98 -19.22 27.80
N GLY A 618 -19.44 -18.15 27.23
CA GLY A 618 -18.33 -17.36 27.77
C GLY A 618 -16.97 -18.01 27.59
N LYS A 619 -16.82 -18.95 26.65
CA LYS A 619 -15.54 -19.53 26.26
C LYS A 619 -15.40 -19.49 24.74
N ASP A 620 -14.23 -19.08 24.29
CA ASP A 620 -13.97 -19.03 22.87
C ASP A 620 -13.82 -20.43 22.26
N ASP A 621 -14.52 -20.64 21.16
CA ASP A 621 -14.50 -21.84 20.34
C ASP A 621 -13.52 -21.67 19.17
N ILE A 622 -13.24 -22.75 18.43
CA ILE A 622 -12.49 -22.66 17.18
C ILE A 622 -13.40 -22.85 15.97
N VAL A 623 -13.21 -22.00 14.97
CA VAL A 623 -13.95 -22.01 13.71
C VAL A 623 -12.97 -22.14 12.56
N THR A 624 -13.22 -22.97 11.55
CA THR A 624 -12.41 -23.03 10.33
C THR A 624 -13.27 -22.86 9.09
N PHE A 625 -12.78 -22.01 8.18
CA PHE A 625 -13.39 -21.75 6.89
C PHE A 625 -12.59 -22.45 5.80
N THR A 626 -13.20 -23.44 5.16
CA THR A 626 -12.49 -24.32 4.23
C THR A 626 -11.90 -23.58 3.01
N SER A 627 -12.51 -22.44 2.63
CA SER A 627 -12.06 -21.55 1.54
C SER A 627 -11.80 -22.28 0.20
N ASN A 628 -12.39 -23.46 0.03
CA ASN A 628 -12.26 -24.31 -1.15
C ASN A 628 -13.54 -24.22 -2.00
N ALA A 629 -13.78 -25.19 -2.89
CA ALA A 629 -14.97 -25.21 -3.73
C ALA A 629 -16.28 -25.39 -2.92
N ASP A 630 -16.21 -26.08 -1.78
CA ASP A 630 -17.35 -26.37 -0.92
C ASP A 630 -17.70 -25.16 -0.05
N ARG A 631 -16.69 -24.44 0.45
CA ARG A 631 -16.84 -23.23 1.29
C ARG A 631 -17.55 -23.50 2.62
N ASP A 632 -17.45 -24.74 3.09
CA ASP A 632 -17.95 -25.19 4.39
C ASP A 632 -17.29 -24.41 5.54
N VAL A 633 -18.03 -24.29 6.64
CA VAL A 633 -17.56 -23.76 7.94
C VAL A 633 -17.72 -24.84 9.00
N TYR A 634 -16.64 -25.19 9.68
CA TYR A 634 -16.62 -26.15 10.78
C TYR A 634 -16.31 -25.45 12.10
N VAL A 635 -16.93 -25.92 13.17
CA VAL A 635 -16.77 -25.41 14.54
C VAL A 635 -16.41 -26.56 15.47
N ALA A 636 -15.48 -26.35 16.38
CA ALA A 636 -15.25 -27.23 17.52
C ALA A 636 -15.37 -26.41 18.82
N LEU A 637 -16.34 -26.80 19.65
CA LEU A 637 -16.69 -26.05 20.85
C LEU A 637 -15.68 -26.31 21.99
N SER A 638 -15.31 -25.27 22.74
CA SER A 638 -14.47 -25.38 23.91
C SER A 638 -15.26 -25.89 25.13
N ASP A 639 -14.65 -26.78 25.91
CA ASP A 639 -15.12 -27.13 27.25
C ASP A 639 -14.34 -26.44 28.37
N GLY A 640 -13.43 -25.53 27.99
CA GLY A 640 -12.48 -24.84 28.87
C GLY A 640 -11.18 -25.60 29.14
N SER A 641 -11.02 -26.78 28.57
CA SER A 641 -9.77 -27.56 28.62
C SER A 641 -9.34 -28.08 27.25
N LYS A 642 -10.31 -28.44 26.40
CA LYS A 642 -10.12 -28.93 25.03
C LYS A 642 -11.25 -28.49 24.14
N PHE A 643 -11.06 -28.66 22.83
CA PHE A 643 -12.15 -28.52 21.86
C PHE A 643 -12.81 -29.88 21.61
N GLY A 644 -14.14 -29.88 21.51
CA GLY A 644 -14.94 -31.03 21.09
C GLY A 644 -14.72 -31.39 19.62
N PRO A 645 -15.47 -32.35 19.05
CA PRO A 645 -15.31 -32.71 17.65
C PRO A 645 -15.65 -31.53 16.71
N GLY A 646 -14.91 -31.39 15.62
CA GLY A 646 -15.26 -30.48 14.53
C GLY A 646 -16.58 -30.87 13.86
N VAL A 647 -17.58 -29.99 13.94
CA VAL A 647 -18.91 -30.15 13.36
C VAL A 647 -19.12 -29.08 12.29
N LYS A 648 -19.66 -29.49 11.13
CA LYS A 648 -20.03 -28.53 10.10
C LYS A 648 -21.24 -27.71 10.55
N TRP A 649 -21.10 -26.39 10.57
CA TRP A 649 -22.14 -25.45 10.96
C TRP A 649 -22.72 -24.66 9.78
N ASN A 650 -22.03 -24.63 8.63
CA ASN A 650 -22.53 -23.99 7.40
C ASN A 650 -21.99 -24.68 6.13
N ASP A 651 -22.81 -24.75 5.08
CA ASP A 651 -22.53 -25.48 3.82
C ASP A 651 -21.99 -24.61 2.68
N SER A 652 -21.92 -23.28 2.84
CA SER A 652 -21.28 -22.41 1.85
C SER A 652 -21.27 -20.96 2.33
N PHE A 653 -20.13 -20.50 2.84
CA PHE A 653 -20.03 -19.12 3.33
C PHE A 653 -18.94 -18.32 2.61
N THR A 654 -17.68 -18.75 2.70
CA THR A 654 -16.52 -17.95 2.26
C THR A 654 -15.93 -18.46 0.94
N PRO A 655 -16.09 -17.73 -0.18
CA PRO A 655 -15.33 -17.96 -1.41
C PRO A 655 -13.81 -17.95 -1.22
N ALA A 656 -13.11 -18.70 -2.06
CA ALA A 656 -11.64 -18.70 -2.10
C ALA A 656 -11.09 -17.28 -2.32
N GLY A 657 -10.14 -16.87 -1.49
CA GLY A 657 -9.48 -15.55 -1.55
C GLY A 657 -10.18 -14.44 -0.77
N GLU A 658 -11.28 -14.74 -0.07
CA GLU A 658 -11.91 -13.83 0.89
C GLU A 658 -11.39 -14.06 2.32
N PHE A 659 -11.56 -13.07 3.19
CA PHE A 659 -11.10 -13.09 4.57
C PHE A 659 -12.30 -13.07 5.51
N PRO A 660 -12.66 -14.21 6.13
CA PRO A 660 -13.77 -14.28 7.06
C PRO A 660 -13.32 -13.92 8.48
N TYR A 661 -14.25 -13.48 9.31
CA TYR A 661 -14.03 -13.19 10.74
C TYR A 661 -15.22 -13.68 11.56
N VAL A 662 -15.07 -13.66 12.88
CA VAL A 662 -16.11 -13.98 13.85
C VAL A 662 -16.37 -12.79 14.77
N GLY A 663 -17.60 -12.62 15.23
CA GLY A 663 -17.97 -11.62 16.23
C GLY A 663 -19.48 -11.49 16.41
N ASP A 664 -19.93 -11.00 17.57
CA ASP A 664 -21.36 -10.82 17.89
C ASP A 664 -21.94 -9.59 17.17
N PHE A 665 -22.34 -9.75 15.90
CA PHE A 665 -22.83 -8.63 15.11
C PHE A 665 -24.29 -8.29 15.42
N ASP A 666 -25.07 -9.19 16.04
CA ASP A 666 -26.46 -8.94 16.41
C ASP A 666 -26.73 -8.61 17.89
N GLY A 667 -25.72 -8.76 18.74
CA GLY A 667 -25.74 -8.41 20.16
C GLY A 667 -26.47 -9.45 21.00
N ASP A 668 -26.54 -10.70 20.53
CA ASP A 668 -27.22 -11.79 21.23
C ASP A 668 -26.30 -12.60 22.17
N GLY A 669 -25.03 -12.20 22.25
CA GLY A 669 -23.97 -12.80 23.05
C GLY A 669 -23.34 -14.03 22.41
N LYS A 670 -23.48 -14.22 21.09
CA LYS A 670 -22.81 -15.29 20.33
C LYS A 670 -22.10 -14.69 19.14
N ASP A 671 -20.89 -15.16 18.92
CA ASP A 671 -20.16 -14.76 17.72
C ASP A 671 -20.78 -15.38 16.47
N ASP A 672 -21.12 -14.51 15.52
CA ASP A 672 -21.52 -14.87 14.17
C ASP A 672 -20.31 -14.95 13.25
N ILE A 673 -20.55 -15.24 11.96
CA ILE A 673 -19.52 -15.21 10.92
C ILE A 673 -19.74 -14.05 9.95
N VAL A 674 -18.66 -13.40 9.52
CA VAL A 674 -18.67 -12.35 8.49
C VAL A 674 -17.66 -12.66 7.38
N THR A 675 -17.97 -12.30 6.14
CA THR A 675 -17.00 -12.32 5.01
C THR A 675 -17.10 -11.06 4.17
N PHE A 676 -15.93 -10.58 3.71
CA PHE A 676 -15.78 -9.42 2.84
C PHE A 676 -15.42 -9.87 1.44
N THR A 677 -16.31 -9.64 0.49
CA THR A 677 -16.07 -10.07 -0.89
C THR A 677 -15.02 -9.21 -1.59
N LYS A 678 -13.97 -9.81 -2.14
CA LYS A 678 -12.88 -9.06 -2.82
C LYS A 678 -13.13 -8.90 -4.32
N ASN A 679 -14.36 -8.54 -4.67
CA ASN A 679 -14.77 -8.23 -6.05
C ASN A 679 -15.24 -6.77 -6.16
N ALA A 680 -15.69 -6.36 -7.34
CA ALA A 680 -16.10 -4.97 -7.59
C ALA A 680 -17.31 -4.50 -6.76
N SER A 681 -18.13 -5.43 -6.23
CA SER A 681 -19.24 -5.12 -5.34
C SER A 681 -18.78 -4.84 -3.91
N ALA A 682 -17.69 -5.47 -3.47
CA ALA A 682 -17.19 -5.41 -2.09
C ALA A 682 -18.31 -5.51 -1.04
N ASP A 683 -19.18 -6.51 -1.23
CA ASP A 683 -20.27 -6.84 -0.34
C ASP A 683 -19.74 -7.47 0.95
N VAL A 684 -20.45 -7.20 2.07
CA VAL A 684 -20.22 -7.82 3.38
C VAL A 684 -21.41 -8.74 3.68
N TYR A 685 -21.13 -10.01 3.92
CA TYR A 685 -22.15 -11.00 4.28
C TYR A 685 -21.95 -11.48 5.71
N VAL A 686 -23.03 -11.53 6.48
CA VAL A 686 -23.06 -12.02 7.87
C VAL A 686 -23.97 -13.24 7.96
N GLY A 687 -23.50 -14.29 8.63
CA GLY A 687 -24.25 -15.51 8.93
C GLY A 687 -24.42 -15.65 10.43
N LEU A 688 -25.63 -15.35 10.93
CA LEU A 688 -25.91 -15.32 12.37
C LEU A 688 -25.74 -16.69 13.03
N SER A 689 -25.13 -16.72 14.21
CA SER A 689 -25.05 -17.92 15.03
C SER A 689 -26.38 -18.23 15.70
N THR A 690 -26.60 -19.53 15.91
CA THR A 690 -27.71 -20.05 16.73
C THR A 690 -27.19 -20.76 17.99
N GLY A 691 -25.88 -20.75 18.19
CA GLY A 691 -25.15 -21.57 19.16
C GLY A 691 -25.04 -23.06 18.81
N SER A 692 -25.48 -23.44 17.61
CA SER A 692 -25.33 -24.82 17.10
C SER A 692 -25.19 -24.93 15.59
N SER A 693 -25.32 -23.82 14.86
CA SER A 693 -25.14 -23.67 13.43
C SER A 693 -25.08 -22.19 13.07
N PHE A 694 -24.55 -21.86 11.89
CA PHE A 694 -24.65 -20.52 11.31
C PHE A 694 -25.75 -20.46 10.26
N GLY A 695 -26.53 -19.38 10.27
CA GLY A 695 -27.49 -19.06 9.22
C GLY A 695 -26.83 -18.87 7.86
N ALA A 696 -27.64 -18.83 6.80
CA ALA A 696 -27.15 -18.46 5.48
C ALA A 696 -26.64 -17.01 5.50
N GLY A 697 -25.55 -16.73 4.79
CA GLY A 697 -24.99 -15.40 4.67
C GLY A 697 -25.99 -14.41 4.08
N ALA A 698 -26.35 -13.40 4.87
CA ALA A 698 -27.17 -12.27 4.44
C ALA A 698 -26.25 -11.09 4.14
N LYS A 699 -26.48 -10.39 3.02
CA LYS A 699 -25.76 -9.17 2.70
C LYS A 699 -26.15 -8.06 3.69
N TRP A 700 -25.18 -7.61 4.49
CA TRP A 700 -25.36 -6.57 5.51
C TRP A 700 -24.80 -5.22 5.08
N HIS A 701 -23.88 -5.19 4.11
CA HIS A 701 -23.29 -3.97 3.57
C HIS A 701 -22.75 -4.17 2.14
N ASP A 702 -22.45 -3.08 1.44
CA ASP A 702 -21.74 -3.06 0.15
C ASP A 702 -20.72 -1.95 0.00
N LEU A 703 -19.79 -2.17 -0.95
CA LEU A 703 -18.69 -1.26 -1.23
C LEU A 703 -17.80 -1.02 0.00
N PHE A 704 -17.56 -2.08 0.79
CA PHE A 704 -16.77 -2.04 2.01
C PHE A 704 -15.62 -3.04 1.94
N GLY A 705 -14.39 -2.58 2.16
CA GLY A 705 -13.20 -3.41 2.03
C GLY A 705 -12.90 -3.76 0.57
N LEU A 706 -12.79 -2.75 -0.29
CA LEU A 706 -12.52 -2.86 -1.71
C LEU A 706 -11.24 -3.70 -1.98
N PRO A 707 -11.06 -4.21 -3.22
CA PRO A 707 -9.84 -4.93 -3.59
C PRO A 707 -8.58 -4.11 -3.29
N GLY A 708 -7.67 -4.68 -2.49
CA GLY A 708 -6.44 -4.02 -2.05
C GLY A 708 -6.53 -3.32 -0.68
N GLU A 709 -7.72 -3.26 -0.08
CA GLU A 709 -7.93 -2.76 1.29
C GLU A 709 -7.85 -3.91 2.30
N THR A 710 -7.42 -3.60 3.53
CA THR A 710 -7.56 -4.52 4.67
C THR A 710 -8.92 -4.26 5.30
N ALA A 711 -9.71 -5.31 5.56
CA ALA A 711 -10.98 -5.20 6.27
C ALA A 711 -11.13 -6.38 7.23
N PHE A 712 -11.73 -6.13 8.39
CA PHE A 712 -12.09 -7.13 9.38
C PHE A 712 -13.32 -6.69 10.16
#